data_AF-A0A0G4EN79-F1
#
_entry.id   AF-A0A0G4EN79-F1
#
_cell.length_a   1.000
_cell.length_b   1.000
_cell.length_c   1.000
_cell.angle_alpha   90.00
_cell.angle_beta   90.00
_cell.angle_gamma   90.00
#
_symmetry.space_group_name_H-M   'P 1'
#
loop_
_entity.id
_entity.type
_entity.pdbx_description
1 polymer ?
#
loop_
_entity_poly.entity_id
_entity_poly.type
_entity_poly.pdbx_seq_one_letter_code
_entity_poly.pdbx_strand_id
1 'polypeptide(L)'
;MSSGGPSSGLRGPEGEGGSVRMEFDGDDIPPFANESNKRLDAAIKQKKARLVDMEEQITEVTERVQTMTSHLKNVQQECQHTQALVEAKNKEIETEEHMTHLAKRQAARLGAELKRLEGLMEEYQDRMNTNQNEIFKGNEKLDQFKLEMNWNQEELEQWAVAARQKEEDNLTMDKYHRADEQKIRDLNLAVQKLTMEASEKKDELEKEVTETQAAQIELERTAEQFKKLHIDRHALIKQWEDAVTAMRKRDEAIRQAGEHYAALQNDIKVQQQKLGKAKAFLAQERATNDQVETEIGNTDRQLAKLRLEYMDSKNGLVEFKDEVEVLRNQLAGAATELTNRKNKLASVTETLEEKKKKWGVLQKKVETTNKKLENEIKTAADKESYAREAEALHAEMDYRMLEAEKELKKVKEELFKQNSELYALRNEEATTLGEISGAQSSLKTLSFQIHKLDQERQRQQELLYAVDFQSQLMQRKVARVSGERTFEEKEELNKKIDQLEKQLEEQAGLWQILSTQIKRVDAELRQSRRDIAAVTKDGEGLKTVLDEMNLESKSLKRALQNAQKERADLLVTHDLLKLDVNRLRESLNAQSEEVFALENKKFQLQMTMEEREKKVEVHQEILRAQQCSAEEEKSKIAKELGERRSKINILKSKYESVMARMKKEEGEEHSQAYFIIKAAQEQEELQRQGDELDAQIRRQEKEIRALENTLGHLLERNHRFKDNFKKADAAVHAEADEKKQLEKEVRSANEQLFEKKRTLNEIEKEYDEDERRLYELKKHKERIQLTLQELSHSKNVLEKELADQEDKIDRAFKSMQQRRRAAKEAGKMSDATEQAHSSLELDAQSVVLKDQNQAILHAIATCLQEQPDTLHFVQQIAQQRGLHLPSRAPSATPSQGSVRNGDPGRGAARPGSAGSQGAINVGG
;
A
#
# COMPACT_ATOMS: atom_id res chain seq x y z
N MET A 1 100.49 77.34 14.02
CA MET A 1 101.95 77.17 14.25
C MET A 1 102.51 76.35 13.10
N SER A 2 103.60 76.70 12.44
CA SER A 2 104.37 77.95 12.47
C SER A 2 104.82 78.32 11.06
N SER A 3 104.95 79.62 10.77
CA SER A 3 105.55 80.15 9.55
C SER A 3 107.09 80.10 9.59
N GLY A 4 107.74 80.04 8.42
CA GLY A 4 109.18 80.21 8.27
C GLY A 4 109.56 80.57 6.83
N GLY A 5 109.84 81.85 6.57
CA GLY A 5 110.25 82.36 5.26
C GLY A 5 111.78 82.47 5.08
N PRO A 6 112.26 82.80 3.86
CA PRO A 6 113.67 82.71 3.50
C PRO A 6 114.45 84.04 3.64
N SER A 7 115.78 83.99 3.46
CA SER A 7 116.60 85.18 3.19
C SER A 7 117.80 84.88 2.29
N SER A 8 117.96 85.66 1.22
CA SER A 8 119.18 85.74 0.39
C SER A 8 120.21 86.69 1.01
N GLY A 9 121.50 86.52 0.66
CA GLY A 9 122.60 87.37 1.12
C GLY A 9 123.59 87.71 0.01
N LEU A 10 123.53 88.92 -0.52
CA LEU A 10 124.47 89.48 -1.51
C LEU A 10 125.59 90.24 -0.82
N ARG A 11 126.83 90.19 -1.36
CA ARG A 11 127.75 91.34 -1.39
C ARG A 11 128.96 91.17 -2.31
N GLY A 12 129.26 92.21 -3.08
CA GLY A 12 130.65 92.60 -3.41
C GLY A 12 131.23 93.48 -2.28
N PRO A 13 132.33 94.23 -2.48
CA PRO A 13 132.65 94.96 -3.72
C PRO A 13 134.15 94.88 -4.11
N GLU A 14 134.64 95.88 -4.87
CA GLU A 14 136.00 96.50 -4.90
C GLU A 14 137.27 95.64 -4.64
N GLY A 15 138.39 95.81 -5.34
CA GLY A 15 138.77 96.84 -6.32
C GLY A 15 140.25 96.71 -6.74
N GLU A 16 140.76 97.71 -7.46
CA GLU A 16 142.14 97.78 -7.98
C GLU A 16 143.23 97.65 -6.89
N GLY A 17 144.42 97.08 -7.10
CA GLY A 17 144.99 96.41 -8.28
C GLY A 17 146.53 96.37 -8.20
N GLY A 18 147.20 95.33 -8.72
CA GLY A 18 148.69 95.31 -8.74
C GLY A 18 149.37 93.98 -9.11
N SER A 19 150.31 94.05 -10.06
CA SER A 19 151.31 93.02 -10.43
C SER A 19 150.80 91.62 -10.83
N VAL A 20 150.78 91.36 -12.15
CA VAL A 20 150.38 90.05 -12.72
C VAL A 20 151.43 88.95 -12.50
N ARG A 21 150.98 87.80 -12.01
CA ARG A 21 151.61 86.48 -12.22
C ARG A 21 150.50 85.46 -12.48
N MET A 22 150.49 84.82 -13.64
CA MET A 22 149.46 83.83 -13.99
C MET A 22 149.80 82.45 -13.45
N GLU A 23 148.92 81.90 -12.64
CA GLU A 23 148.74 80.47 -12.40
C GLU A 23 147.34 80.08 -12.92
N PHE A 24 147.08 78.79 -13.14
CA PHE A 24 145.91 78.33 -13.93
C PHE A 24 145.18 77.19 -13.21
N ASP A 25 143.84 77.26 -13.22
CA ASP A 25 142.98 76.39 -12.41
C ASP A 25 142.45 75.16 -13.20
N GLY A 26 142.19 74.06 -12.49
CA GLY A 26 142.26 72.70 -13.04
C GLY A 26 141.06 72.18 -13.85
N ASP A 27 139.95 72.92 -13.94
CA ASP A 27 138.65 72.41 -14.44
C ASP A 27 138.16 73.10 -15.74
N ASP A 28 139.04 73.86 -16.39
CA ASP A 28 138.85 74.39 -17.75
C ASP A 28 139.99 73.98 -18.68
N ILE A 29 139.69 73.80 -19.97
CA ILE A 29 140.72 73.44 -20.95
C ILE A 29 141.74 74.58 -21.09
N PRO A 30 143.07 74.29 -21.00
CA PRO A 30 144.11 75.33 -20.99
C PRO A 30 143.99 76.33 -22.15
N PRO A 31 144.30 77.63 -21.93
CA PRO A 31 144.02 78.69 -22.90
C PRO A 31 144.80 78.55 -24.22
N PHE A 32 145.88 77.78 -24.26
CA PHE A 32 146.63 77.45 -25.49
C PHE A 32 146.07 76.26 -26.28
N ALA A 33 145.02 75.59 -25.81
CA ALA A 33 144.37 74.50 -26.54
C ALA A 33 143.66 75.01 -27.80
N ASN A 34 143.68 74.18 -28.85
CA ASN A 34 143.06 74.45 -30.13
C ASN A 34 141.52 74.58 -30.05
N GLU A 35 140.93 75.33 -30.99
CA GLU A 35 139.47 75.53 -31.05
C GLU A 35 138.67 74.24 -31.01
N SER A 36 139.15 73.19 -31.68
CA SER A 36 138.49 71.88 -31.70
C SER A 36 138.26 71.35 -30.28
N ASN A 37 139.30 71.33 -29.44
CA ASN A 37 139.18 70.84 -28.07
C ASN A 37 138.30 71.76 -27.21
N LYS A 38 138.39 73.10 -27.37
CA LYS A 38 137.53 74.04 -26.64
C LYS A 38 136.04 73.90 -27.01
N ARG A 39 135.72 73.74 -28.30
CA ARG A 39 134.35 73.43 -28.75
C ARG A 39 133.89 72.06 -28.25
N LEU A 40 134.79 71.08 -28.20
CA LEU A 40 134.49 69.73 -27.68
C LEU A 40 134.26 69.71 -26.17
N ASP A 41 134.91 70.58 -25.38
CA ASP A 41 134.60 70.72 -23.95
C ASP A 41 133.35 71.57 -23.70
N ALA A 42 133.11 72.65 -24.44
CA ALA A 42 131.82 73.34 -24.41
C ALA A 42 130.66 72.36 -24.73
N ALA A 43 130.87 71.42 -25.66
CA ALA A 43 129.93 70.34 -25.95
C ALA A 43 129.92 69.21 -24.90
N ILE A 44 130.94 69.06 -24.05
CA ILE A 44 130.89 68.20 -22.85
C ILE A 44 130.13 68.90 -21.74
N LYS A 45 130.44 70.16 -21.41
CA LYS A 45 129.75 70.95 -20.38
C LYS A 45 128.26 71.12 -20.72
N GLN A 46 127.89 71.37 -21.98
CA GLN A 46 126.49 71.34 -22.44
C GLN A 46 125.84 69.94 -22.35
N LYS A 47 126.61 68.86 -22.54
CA LYS A 47 126.10 67.48 -22.35
C LYS A 47 126.04 67.05 -20.88
N LYS A 48 126.87 67.62 -20.00
CA LYS A 48 126.79 67.45 -18.55
C LYS A 48 125.57 68.21 -17.99
N ALA A 49 125.34 69.44 -18.44
CA ALA A 49 124.10 70.17 -18.17
C ALA A 49 122.88 69.35 -18.62
N ARG A 50 122.84 68.89 -19.88
CA ARG A 50 121.78 67.99 -20.37
C ARG A 50 121.69 66.63 -19.70
N LEU A 51 122.75 66.15 -19.05
CA LEU A 51 122.69 64.95 -18.21
C LEU A 51 122.00 65.27 -16.88
N VAL A 52 122.27 66.43 -16.26
CA VAL A 52 121.51 66.90 -15.09
C VAL A 52 120.05 67.16 -15.47
N ASP A 53 119.77 67.85 -16.60
CA ASP A 53 118.40 68.05 -17.10
C ASP A 53 117.67 66.70 -17.32
N MET A 54 118.40 65.67 -17.79
CA MET A 54 117.87 64.32 -17.99
C MET A 54 117.79 63.50 -16.70
N GLU A 55 118.67 63.71 -15.72
CA GLU A 55 118.62 63.08 -14.41
C GLU A 55 117.46 63.65 -13.59
N GLU A 56 117.21 64.96 -13.65
CA GLU A 56 115.99 65.60 -13.14
C GLU A 56 114.74 65.03 -13.83
N GLN A 57 114.69 64.98 -15.16
CA GLN A 57 113.59 64.35 -15.90
C GLN A 57 113.43 62.85 -15.59
N ILE A 58 114.52 62.11 -15.32
CA ILE A 58 114.47 60.71 -14.90
C ILE A 58 113.92 60.60 -13.48
N THR A 59 114.26 61.51 -12.56
CA THR A 59 113.65 61.54 -11.22
C THR A 59 112.16 61.91 -11.30
N GLU A 60 111.77 62.94 -12.06
CA GLU A 60 110.37 63.31 -12.30
C GLU A 60 109.60 62.14 -12.93
N VAL A 61 110.16 61.47 -13.94
CA VAL A 61 109.55 60.28 -14.56
C VAL A 61 109.53 59.09 -13.59
N THR A 62 110.49 58.94 -12.69
CA THR A 62 110.52 57.85 -11.70
C THR A 62 109.51 58.09 -10.58
N GLU A 63 109.39 59.30 -10.05
CA GLU A 63 108.34 59.71 -9.11
C GLU A 63 106.96 59.62 -9.76
N ARG A 64 106.85 60.01 -11.04
CA ARG A 64 105.64 59.81 -11.85
C ARG A 64 105.31 58.33 -12.06
N VAL A 65 106.30 57.47 -12.29
CA VAL A 65 106.10 56.01 -12.39
C VAL A 65 105.73 55.42 -11.05
N GLN A 66 106.31 55.86 -9.93
CA GLN A 66 105.92 55.42 -8.59
C GLN A 66 104.48 55.85 -8.25
N THR A 67 104.12 57.11 -8.49
CA THR A 67 102.75 57.61 -8.28
C THR A 67 101.74 56.95 -9.22
N MET A 68 102.08 56.74 -10.50
CA MET A 68 101.26 55.96 -11.44
C MET A 68 101.19 54.47 -11.06
N THR A 69 102.21 53.89 -10.42
CA THR A 69 102.19 52.48 -9.95
C THR A 69 101.37 52.32 -8.67
N SER A 70 101.42 53.27 -7.74
CA SER A 70 100.48 53.30 -6.61
C SER A 70 99.06 53.58 -7.07
N HIS A 71 98.85 54.49 -8.03
CA HIS A 71 97.55 54.70 -8.66
C HIS A 71 97.05 53.43 -9.38
N LEU A 72 97.93 52.70 -10.09
CA LEU A 72 97.61 51.41 -10.71
C LEU A 72 97.18 50.37 -9.66
N LYS A 73 97.90 50.27 -8.53
CA LYS A 73 97.51 49.39 -7.41
C LYS A 73 96.14 49.77 -6.84
N ASN A 74 95.88 51.06 -6.65
CA ASN A 74 94.57 51.55 -6.19
C ASN A 74 93.47 51.23 -7.22
N VAL A 75 93.69 51.48 -8.51
CA VAL A 75 92.75 51.10 -9.59
C VAL A 75 92.55 49.59 -9.67
N GLN A 76 93.58 48.78 -9.46
CA GLN A 76 93.45 47.32 -9.37
C GLN A 76 92.61 46.89 -8.15
N GLN A 77 92.77 47.54 -7.01
CA GLN A 77 91.92 47.33 -5.84
C GLN A 77 90.47 47.76 -6.11
N GLU A 78 90.23 48.93 -6.70
CA GLU A 78 88.89 49.38 -7.09
C GLU A 78 88.25 48.45 -8.14
N CYS A 79 89.02 47.93 -9.11
CA CYS A 79 88.55 46.89 -10.03
C CYS A 79 88.17 45.58 -9.29
N GLN A 80 88.91 45.19 -8.25
CA GLN A 80 88.56 44.01 -7.44
C GLN A 80 87.34 44.27 -6.55
N HIS A 81 87.18 45.48 -5.99
CA HIS A 81 86.01 45.85 -5.18
C HIS A 81 84.75 45.96 -6.05
N THR A 82 84.85 46.57 -7.23
CA THR A 82 83.76 46.64 -8.20
C THR A 82 83.43 45.27 -8.81
N GLN A 83 84.41 44.41 -9.09
CA GLN A 83 84.15 43.03 -9.47
C GLN A 83 83.42 42.27 -8.35
N ALA A 84 83.89 42.34 -7.11
CA ALA A 84 83.22 41.69 -5.97
C ALA A 84 81.78 42.21 -5.74
N LEU A 85 81.55 43.51 -5.98
CA LEU A 85 80.23 44.13 -5.94
C LEU A 85 79.34 43.67 -7.10
N VAL A 86 79.89 43.49 -8.31
CA VAL A 86 79.17 42.89 -9.46
C VAL A 86 78.85 41.42 -9.19
N GLU A 87 79.77 40.63 -8.63
CA GLU A 87 79.51 39.24 -8.24
C GLU A 87 78.46 39.13 -7.12
N ALA A 88 78.44 40.08 -6.18
CA ALA A 88 77.37 40.18 -5.19
C ALA A 88 76.04 40.56 -5.84
N LYS A 89 76.01 41.53 -6.76
CA LYS A 89 74.81 41.93 -7.49
C LYS A 89 74.27 40.84 -8.41
N ASN A 90 75.13 40.04 -9.03
CA ASN A 90 74.71 38.88 -9.81
C ASN A 90 74.05 37.82 -8.91
N LYS A 91 74.59 37.56 -7.71
CA LYS A 91 73.95 36.67 -6.72
C LYS A 91 72.62 37.23 -6.21
N GLU A 92 72.52 38.54 -5.99
CA GLU A 92 71.23 39.19 -5.68
C GLU A 92 70.22 38.96 -6.82
N ILE A 93 70.60 39.21 -8.08
CA ILE A 93 69.77 38.96 -9.26
C ILE A 93 69.35 37.48 -9.35
N GLU A 94 70.27 36.53 -9.14
CA GLU A 94 69.93 35.09 -9.11
C GLU A 94 68.89 34.77 -8.02
N THR A 95 68.96 35.42 -6.85
CA THR A 95 67.94 35.26 -5.80
C THR A 95 66.62 35.95 -6.12
N GLU A 96 66.63 37.12 -6.78
CA GLU A 96 65.41 37.78 -7.26
C GLU A 96 64.75 36.97 -8.39
N GLU A 97 65.52 36.43 -9.33
CA GLU A 97 65.03 35.50 -10.35
C GLU A 97 64.41 34.26 -9.69
N HIS A 98 65.09 33.63 -8.73
CA HIS A 98 64.55 32.48 -7.99
C HIS A 98 63.23 32.83 -7.27
N MET A 99 63.18 33.98 -6.59
CA MET A 99 61.98 34.46 -5.88
C MET A 99 60.83 34.82 -6.84
N THR A 100 61.12 35.43 -8.00
CA THR A 100 60.08 35.67 -9.02
C THR A 100 59.64 34.37 -9.69
N HIS A 101 60.50 33.37 -9.86
CA HIS A 101 60.10 32.04 -10.34
C HIS A 101 59.20 31.32 -9.33
N LEU A 102 59.50 31.39 -8.03
CA LEU A 102 58.62 30.92 -6.96
C LEU A 102 57.27 31.65 -6.98
N ALA A 103 57.28 32.99 -7.07
CA ALA A 103 56.06 33.80 -7.14
C ALA A 103 55.22 33.47 -8.39
N LYS A 104 55.83 33.38 -9.57
CA LYS A 104 55.19 32.95 -10.83
C LYS A 104 54.59 31.55 -10.70
N ARG A 105 55.28 30.61 -10.07
CA ARG A 105 54.78 29.24 -9.83
C ARG A 105 53.59 29.20 -8.87
N GLN A 106 53.62 29.99 -7.79
CA GLN A 106 52.48 30.09 -6.86
C GLN A 106 51.29 30.82 -7.52
N ALA A 107 51.53 31.89 -8.29
CA ALA A 107 50.49 32.56 -9.06
C ALA A 107 49.84 31.63 -10.10
N ALA A 108 50.64 30.82 -10.81
CA ALA A 108 50.12 29.81 -11.73
C ALA A 108 49.31 28.71 -11.01
N ARG A 109 49.76 28.25 -9.84
CA ARG A 109 48.99 27.32 -8.99
C ARG A 109 47.66 27.94 -8.56
N LEU A 110 47.68 29.17 -8.04
CA LEU A 110 46.48 29.88 -7.60
C LEU A 110 45.53 30.16 -8.77
N GLY A 111 46.04 30.46 -9.97
CA GLY A 111 45.23 30.59 -11.18
C GLY A 111 44.57 29.28 -11.62
N ALA A 112 45.24 28.14 -11.45
CA ALA A 112 44.65 26.82 -11.69
C ALA A 112 43.61 26.45 -10.61
N GLU A 113 43.88 26.80 -9.34
CA GLU A 113 42.94 26.64 -8.22
C GLU A 113 41.68 27.50 -8.40
N LEU A 114 41.85 28.77 -8.83
CA LEU A 114 40.74 29.67 -9.18
C LEU A 114 39.90 29.10 -10.32
N LYS A 115 40.49 28.67 -11.43
CA LYS A 115 39.76 28.02 -12.54
C LYS A 115 39.00 26.76 -12.10
N ARG A 116 39.55 25.98 -11.18
CA ARG A 116 38.87 24.83 -10.57
C ARG A 116 37.67 25.25 -9.71
N LEU A 117 37.76 26.38 -9.01
CA LEU A 117 36.68 26.94 -8.21
C LEU A 117 35.61 27.63 -9.08
N GLU A 118 36.01 28.31 -10.15
CA GLU A 118 35.12 28.89 -11.18
C GLU A 118 34.27 27.80 -11.83
N GLY A 119 34.89 26.71 -12.32
CA GLY A 119 34.14 25.57 -12.88
C GLY A 119 33.23 24.87 -11.87
N LEU A 120 33.62 24.80 -10.58
CA LEU A 120 32.73 24.31 -9.53
C LEU A 120 31.57 25.28 -9.24
N MET A 121 31.78 26.59 -9.35
CA MET A 121 30.70 27.59 -9.24
C MET A 121 29.73 27.47 -10.42
N GLU A 122 30.21 27.22 -11.64
CA GLU A 122 29.36 26.91 -12.80
C GLU A 122 28.56 25.62 -12.58
N GLU A 123 29.20 24.54 -12.12
CA GLU A 123 28.49 23.30 -11.74
C GLU A 123 27.42 23.52 -10.66
N TYR A 124 27.70 24.34 -9.63
CA TYR A 124 26.72 24.66 -8.60
C TYR A 124 25.60 25.56 -9.11
N GLN A 125 25.89 26.49 -10.03
CA GLN A 125 24.88 27.32 -10.67
C GLN A 125 23.96 26.49 -11.56
N ASP A 126 24.50 25.53 -12.34
CA ASP A 126 23.69 24.62 -13.13
C ASP A 126 22.84 23.68 -12.27
N ARG A 127 23.38 23.15 -11.17
CA ARG A 127 22.60 22.38 -10.19
C ARG A 127 21.51 23.24 -9.53
N MET A 128 21.78 24.52 -9.27
CA MET A 128 20.76 25.46 -8.79
C MET A 128 19.67 25.69 -9.85
N ASN A 129 20.07 25.86 -11.11
CA ASN A 129 19.16 26.02 -12.24
C ASN A 129 18.28 24.77 -12.45
N THR A 130 18.84 23.54 -12.35
CA THR A 130 18.04 22.31 -12.43
C THR A 130 17.08 22.20 -11.26
N ASN A 131 17.54 22.42 -10.03
CA ASN A 131 16.70 22.36 -8.83
C ASN A 131 15.56 23.39 -8.90
N GLN A 132 15.83 24.61 -9.39
CA GLN A 132 14.82 25.65 -9.53
C GLN A 132 13.80 25.33 -10.64
N ASN A 133 14.22 24.68 -11.73
CA ASN A 133 13.32 24.15 -12.75
C ASN A 133 12.48 22.96 -12.24
N GLU A 134 13.03 22.11 -11.36
CA GLU A 134 12.28 21.03 -10.71
C GLU A 134 11.27 21.56 -9.69
N ILE A 135 11.64 22.59 -8.90
CA ILE A 135 10.73 23.30 -8.00
C ILE A 135 9.60 23.97 -8.80
N PHE A 136 9.89 24.59 -9.95
CA PHE A 136 8.86 25.18 -10.81
C PHE A 136 7.87 24.12 -11.32
N LYS A 137 8.36 23.01 -11.87
CA LYS A 137 7.53 21.87 -12.30
C LYS A 137 6.77 21.21 -11.14
N GLY A 138 7.35 21.22 -9.94
CA GLY A 138 6.71 20.76 -8.72
C GLY A 138 5.55 21.64 -8.30
N ASN A 139 5.72 22.97 -8.35
CA ASN A 139 4.67 23.94 -8.09
C ASN A 139 3.55 23.87 -9.15
N GLU A 140 3.90 23.74 -10.43
CA GLU A 140 2.92 23.60 -11.51
C GLU A 140 2.02 22.36 -11.30
N LYS A 141 2.61 21.21 -10.95
CA LYS A 141 1.87 19.99 -10.57
C LYS A 141 1.05 20.16 -9.30
N LEU A 142 1.57 20.89 -8.31
CA LEU A 142 0.88 21.16 -7.06
C LEU A 142 -0.33 22.08 -7.28
N ASP A 143 -0.27 23.02 -8.23
CA ASP A 143 -1.40 23.85 -8.64
C ASP A 143 -2.40 23.09 -9.52
N GLN A 144 -1.94 22.16 -10.37
CA GLN A 144 -2.81 21.19 -11.05
C GLN A 144 -3.58 20.35 -10.01
N PHE A 145 -2.90 19.78 -9.01
CA PHE A 145 -3.55 19.00 -7.94
C PHE A 145 -4.50 19.83 -7.06
N LYS A 146 -4.24 21.14 -6.83
CA LYS A 146 -5.23 22.02 -6.18
C LYS A 146 -6.50 22.16 -7.00
N LEU A 147 -6.37 22.30 -8.32
CA LEU A 147 -7.50 22.50 -9.23
C LEU A 147 -8.31 21.21 -9.39
N GLU A 148 -7.64 20.06 -9.52
CA GLU A 148 -8.27 18.73 -9.44
C GLU A 148 -8.95 18.51 -8.08
N MET A 149 -8.31 18.87 -6.96
CA MET A 149 -8.90 18.77 -5.62
C MET A 149 -10.16 19.65 -5.49
N ASN A 150 -10.16 20.86 -6.06
CA ASN A 150 -11.32 21.73 -6.06
C ASN A 150 -12.47 21.15 -6.91
N TRP A 151 -12.20 20.64 -8.11
CA TRP A 151 -13.21 19.95 -8.92
C TRP A 151 -13.75 18.68 -8.23
N ASN A 152 -12.89 17.87 -7.62
CA ASN A 152 -13.31 16.68 -6.87
C ASN A 152 -14.18 17.05 -5.66
N GLN A 153 -13.91 18.19 -5.00
CA GLN A 153 -14.75 18.72 -3.92
C GLN A 153 -16.10 19.22 -4.45
N GLU A 154 -16.12 19.99 -5.54
CA GLU A 154 -17.35 20.47 -6.20
C GLU A 154 -18.21 19.30 -6.73
N GLU A 155 -17.59 18.23 -7.25
CA GLU A 155 -18.29 17.03 -7.69
C GLU A 155 -18.86 16.25 -6.49
N LEU A 156 -18.08 16.08 -5.42
CA LEU A 156 -18.53 15.44 -4.18
C LEU A 156 -19.71 16.18 -3.54
N GLU A 157 -19.69 17.52 -3.54
CA GLU A 157 -20.81 18.33 -3.05
C GLU A 157 -22.05 18.19 -3.94
N GLN A 158 -21.90 18.15 -5.27
CA GLN A 158 -23.00 17.86 -6.19
C GLN A 158 -23.59 16.46 -5.97
N TRP A 159 -22.76 15.42 -5.81
CA TRP A 159 -23.22 14.07 -5.48
C TRP A 159 -23.91 14.01 -4.12
N ALA A 160 -23.42 14.74 -3.10
CA ALA A 160 -24.05 14.81 -1.79
C ALA A 160 -25.42 15.51 -1.82
N VAL A 161 -25.58 16.57 -2.64
CA VAL A 161 -26.88 17.22 -2.87
C VAL A 161 -27.83 16.30 -3.65
N ALA A 162 -27.36 15.64 -4.71
CA ALA A 162 -28.15 14.69 -5.47
C ALA A 162 -28.60 13.48 -4.64
N ALA A 163 -27.73 12.97 -3.76
CA ALA A 163 -28.06 11.89 -2.82
C ALA A 163 -29.16 12.33 -1.84
N ARG A 164 -29.04 13.51 -1.21
CA ARG A 164 -30.09 14.06 -0.34
C ARG A 164 -31.42 14.25 -1.06
N GLN A 165 -31.41 14.78 -2.28
CA GLN A 165 -32.62 14.90 -3.10
C GLN A 165 -33.26 13.53 -3.38
N LYS A 166 -32.46 12.47 -3.59
CA LYS A 166 -32.99 11.11 -3.74
C LYS A 166 -33.49 10.48 -2.44
N GLU A 167 -32.90 10.81 -1.29
CA GLU A 167 -33.44 10.45 0.02
C GLU A 167 -34.77 11.16 0.29
N GLU A 168 -34.88 12.44 -0.03
CA GLU A 168 -36.13 13.22 0.07
C GLU A 168 -37.21 12.69 -0.89
N ASP A 169 -36.88 12.42 -2.15
CA ASP A 169 -37.77 11.77 -3.12
C ASP A 169 -38.30 10.44 -2.56
N ASN A 170 -37.39 9.55 -2.12
CA ASN A 170 -37.76 8.25 -1.54
C ASN A 170 -38.68 8.43 -0.33
N LEU A 171 -38.40 9.40 0.55
CA LEU A 171 -39.26 9.75 1.70
C LEU A 171 -40.61 10.37 1.30
N THR A 172 -40.80 10.86 0.06
CA THR A 172 -42.14 11.18 -0.46
C THR A 172 -42.84 9.96 -1.04
N MET A 173 -42.12 9.10 -1.77
CA MET A 173 -42.66 7.84 -2.30
C MET A 173 -43.13 6.91 -1.18
N ASP A 174 -42.39 6.84 -0.06
CA ASP A 174 -42.78 6.11 1.16
C ASP A 174 -44.07 6.66 1.80
N LYS A 175 -44.31 7.98 1.74
CA LYS A 175 -45.54 8.61 2.24
C LYS A 175 -46.72 8.28 1.33
N TYR A 176 -46.53 8.32 0.00
CA TYR A 176 -47.56 7.90 -0.95
C TYR A 176 -47.87 6.41 -0.81
N HIS A 177 -46.87 5.53 -0.71
CA HIS A 177 -47.06 4.09 -0.49
C HIS A 177 -47.90 3.81 0.77
N ARG A 178 -47.60 4.47 1.90
CA ARG A 178 -48.38 4.31 3.14
C ARG A 178 -49.81 4.86 3.03
N ALA A 179 -50.03 5.92 2.25
CA ALA A 179 -51.35 6.45 1.96
C ALA A 179 -52.16 5.49 1.07
N ASP A 180 -51.53 4.90 0.05
CA ASP A 180 -52.14 3.90 -0.82
C ASP A 180 -52.40 2.59 -0.07
N GLU A 181 -51.50 2.13 0.80
CA GLU A 181 -51.74 0.99 1.71
C GLU A 181 -52.91 1.25 2.67
N GLN A 182 -53.08 2.47 3.16
CA GLN A 182 -54.28 2.83 3.93
C GLN A 182 -55.52 2.79 3.03
N LYS A 183 -55.44 3.35 1.82
CA LYS A 183 -56.58 3.38 0.90
C LYS A 183 -57.01 1.99 0.43
N ILE A 184 -56.05 1.08 0.21
CA ILE A 184 -56.27 -0.34 -0.09
C ILE A 184 -56.94 -1.05 1.09
N ARG A 185 -56.53 -0.77 2.33
CA ARG A 185 -57.21 -1.31 3.53
C ARG A 185 -58.63 -0.79 3.67
N ASP A 186 -58.87 0.50 3.46
CA ASP A 186 -60.20 1.11 3.48
C ASP A 186 -61.12 0.51 2.40
N LEU A 187 -60.60 0.31 1.18
CA LEU A 187 -61.33 -0.30 0.07
C LEU A 187 -61.61 -1.78 0.32
N ASN A 188 -60.65 -2.55 0.86
CA ASN A 188 -60.87 -3.95 1.24
C ASN A 188 -61.93 -4.09 2.34
N LEU A 189 -61.95 -3.17 3.33
CA LEU A 189 -63.02 -3.11 4.33
C LEU A 189 -64.39 -2.77 3.72
N ALA A 190 -64.44 -1.88 2.72
CA ALA A 190 -65.67 -1.59 1.98
C ALA A 190 -66.16 -2.80 1.16
N VAL A 191 -65.25 -3.51 0.49
CA VAL A 191 -65.56 -4.75 -0.25
C VAL A 191 -66.06 -5.84 0.70
N GLN A 192 -65.44 -6.02 1.87
CA GLN A 192 -65.90 -6.98 2.88
C GLN A 192 -67.33 -6.65 3.37
N LYS A 193 -67.62 -5.38 3.66
CA LYS A 193 -68.99 -4.94 4.04
C LYS A 193 -70.01 -5.21 2.94
N LEU A 194 -69.74 -4.78 1.72
CA LEU A 194 -70.62 -5.03 0.55
C LEU A 194 -70.80 -6.53 0.27
N THR A 195 -69.80 -7.35 0.55
CA THR A 195 -69.90 -8.83 0.43
C THR A 195 -70.79 -9.41 1.53
N MET A 196 -70.69 -8.92 2.78
CA MET A 196 -71.60 -9.30 3.86
C MET A 196 -73.03 -8.87 3.56
N GLU A 197 -73.26 -7.59 3.21
CA GLU A 197 -74.56 -7.06 2.82
C GLU A 197 -75.19 -7.84 1.65
N ALA A 198 -74.39 -8.23 0.64
CA ALA A 198 -74.85 -9.08 -0.46
C ALA A 198 -75.21 -10.50 0.00
N SER A 199 -74.49 -11.08 0.97
CA SER A 199 -74.85 -12.37 1.56
C SER A 199 -76.11 -12.30 2.42
N GLU A 200 -76.28 -11.26 3.24
CA GLU A 200 -77.48 -11.01 4.04
C GLU A 200 -78.72 -10.84 3.14
N LYS A 201 -78.59 -10.08 2.05
CA LYS A 201 -79.67 -9.91 1.05
C LYS A 201 -79.98 -11.19 0.26
N LYS A 202 -79.01 -12.07 0.05
CA LYS A 202 -79.23 -13.41 -0.52
C LYS A 202 -79.96 -14.32 0.48
N ASP A 203 -79.58 -14.30 1.75
CA ASP A 203 -80.21 -15.07 2.82
C ASP A 203 -81.62 -14.56 3.16
N GLU A 204 -81.92 -13.27 2.97
CA GLU A 204 -83.28 -12.73 2.98
C GLU A 204 -84.09 -13.24 1.79
N LEU A 205 -83.54 -13.16 0.57
CA LEU A 205 -84.21 -13.63 -0.64
C LEU A 205 -84.51 -15.14 -0.59
N GLU A 206 -83.60 -15.96 -0.07
CA GLU A 206 -83.84 -17.40 0.09
C GLU A 206 -84.94 -17.69 1.11
N LYS A 207 -85.06 -16.90 2.20
CA LYS A 207 -86.19 -17.01 3.14
C LYS A 207 -87.51 -16.67 2.46
N GLU A 208 -87.61 -15.51 1.81
CA GLU A 208 -88.80 -15.08 1.06
C GLU A 208 -89.21 -16.11 -0.01
N VAL A 209 -88.25 -16.73 -0.70
CA VAL A 209 -88.50 -17.83 -1.64
C VAL A 209 -89.02 -19.09 -0.93
N THR A 210 -88.50 -19.47 0.23
CA THR A 210 -89.05 -20.61 1.00
C THR A 210 -90.43 -20.32 1.61
N GLU A 211 -90.70 -19.11 2.06
CA GLU A 211 -91.99 -18.71 2.63
C GLU A 211 -93.08 -18.62 1.55
N THR A 212 -92.76 -18.05 0.38
CA THR A 212 -93.68 -18.05 -0.77
C THR A 212 -93.94 -19.46 -1.33
N GLN A 213 -92.94 -20.35 -1.36
CA GLN A 213 -93.14 -21.76 -1.69
C GLN A 213 -94.01 -22.49 -0.65
N ALA A 214 -93.80 -22.25 0.65
CA ALA A 214 -94.64 -22.82 1.70
C ALA A 214 -96.10 -22.37 1.58
N ALA A 215 -96.33 -21.06 1.38
CA ALA A 215 -97.65 -20.50 1.14
C ALA A 215 -98.32 -21.07 -0.13
N GLN A 216 -97.57 -21.29 -1.21
CA GLN A 216 -98.10 -21.98 -2.41
C GLN A 216 -98.52 -23.43 -2.10
N ILE A 217 -97.71 -24.19 -1.35
CA ILE A 217 -98.05 -25.56 -0.95
C ILE A 217 -99.31 -25.59 -0.06
N GLU A 218 -99.50 -24.61 0.83
CA GLU A 218 -100.73 -24.47 1.63
C GLU A 218 -101.94 -24.09 0.78
N LEU A 219 -101.79 -23.22 -0.23
CA LEU A 219 -102.85 -22.89 -1.19
C LEU A 219 -103.24 -24.08 -2.07
N GLU A 220 -102.28 -24.87 -2.54
CA GLU A 220 -102.54 -26.09 -3.31
C GLU A 220 -103.23 -27.17 -2.44
N ARG A 221 -102.77 -27.34 -1.20
CA ARG A 221 -103.36 -28.27 -0.22
C ARG A 221 -104.77 -27.88 0.20
N THR A 222 -105.05 -26.59 0.40
CA THR A 222 -106.41 -26.11 0.70
C THR A 222 -107.30 -26.21 -0.54
N ALA A 223 -106.79 -25.97 -1.75
CA ALA A 223 -107.54 -26.22 -3.00
C ALA A 223 -107.87 -27.71 -3.19
N GLU A 224 -106.99 -28.64 -2.82
CA GLU A 224 -107.33 -30.07 -2.74
C GLU A 224 -108.42 -30.37 -1.71
N GLN A 225 -108.35 -29.78 -0.52
CA GLN A 225 -109.37 -29.95 0.52
C GLN A 225 -110.73 -29.42 0.06
N PHE A 226 -110.78 -28.26 -0.61
CA PHE A 226 -112.00 -27.76 -1.24
C PHE A 226 -112.55 -28.71 -2.30
N LYS A 227 -111.69 -29.29 -3.18
CA LYS A 227 -112.12 -30.31 -4.16
C LYS A 227 -112.72 -31.54 -3.47
N LYS A 228 -112.08 -32.06 -2.41
CA LYS A 228 -112.58 -33.18 -1.60
C LYS A 228 -113.94 -32.86 -0.96
N LEU A 229 -114.05 -31.73 -0.26
CA LEU A 229 -115.30 -31.25 0.34
C LEU A 229 -116.43 -31.04 -0.70
N HIS A 230 -116.12 -30.62 -1.92
CA HIS A 230 -117.09 -30.53 -3.01
C HIS A 230 -117.59 -31.90 -3.49
N ILE A 231 -116.69 -32.91 -3.58
CA ILE A 231 -117.04 -34.29 -3.90
C ILE A 231 -117.92 -34.89 -2.79
N ASP A 232 -117.50 -34.74 -1.53
CA ASP A 232 -118.23 -35.22 -0.35
C ASP A 232 -119.63 -34.58 -0.25
N ARG A 233 -119.72 -33.27 -0.48
CA ARG A 233 -121.00 -32.54 -0.54
C ARG A 233 -121.89 -33.07 -1.67
N HIS A 234 -121.35 -33.35 -2.85
CA HIS A 234 -122.14 -33.88 -3.96
C HIS A 234 -122.61 -35.33 -3.67
N ALA A 235 -121.76 -36.16 -3.07
CA ALA A 235 -122.14 -37.50 -2.61
C ALA A 235 -123.24 -37.46 -1.55
N LEU A 236 -123.16 -36.53 -0.59
CA LEU A 236 -124.19 -36.34 0.44
C LEU A 236 -125.52 -35.84 -0.14
N ILE A 237 -125.49 -34.91 -1.10
CA ILE A 237 -126.69 -34.46 -1.84
C ILE A 237 -127.33 -35.64 -2.55
N LYS A 238 -126.55 -36.46 -3.26
CA LYS A 238 -127.06 -37.66 -3.94
C LYS A 238 -127.68 -38.67 -2.97
N GLN A 239 -127.02 -38.95 -1.84
CA GLN A 239 -127.58 -39.81 -0.78
C GLN A 239 -128.91 -39.28 -0.22
N TRP A 240 -129.05 -37.95 -0.12
CA TRP A 240 -130.29 -37.30 0.30
C TRP A 240 -131.39 -37.40 -0.78
N GLU A 241 -131.05 -37.23 -2.06
CA GLU A 241 -131.97 -37.44 -3.20
C GLU A 241 -132.44 -38.90 -3.28
N ASP A 242 -131.53 -39.87 -3.12
CA ASP A 242 -131.84 -41.31 -3.04
C ASP A 242 -132.76 -41.61 -1.84
N ALA A 243 -132.52 -40.99 -0.68
CA ALA A 243 -133.39 -41.13 0.49
C ALA A 243 -134.79 -40.51 0.29
N VAL A 244 -134.89 -39.33 -0.33
CA VAL A 244 -136.17 -38.67 -0.64
C VAL A 244 -136.96 -39.45 -1.69
N THR A 245 -136.32 -40.04 -2.71
CA THR A 245 -137.02 -40.89 -3.69
C THR A 245 -137.43 -42.23 -3.09
N ALA A 246 -136.66 -42.80 -2.16
CA ALA A 246 -137.07 -43.97 -1.38
C ALA A 246 -138.26 -43.67 -0.44
N MET A 247 -138.31 -42.48 0.15
CA MET A 247 -139.45 -42.03 0.96
C MET A 247 -140.72 -41.90 0.12
N ARG A 248 -140.66 -41.17 -1.02
CA ARG A 248 -141.81 -41.05 -1.95
C ARG A 248 -142.35 -42.41 -2.43
N LYS A 249 -141.47 -43.40 -2.66
CA LYS A 249 -141.86 -44.78 -3.00
C LYS A 249 -142.59 -45.50 -1.85
N ARG A 250 -142.24 -45.23 -0.60
CA ARG A 250 -142.97 -45.74 0.57
C ARG A 250 -144.32 -45.05 0.75
N ASP A 251 -144.39 -43.73 0.59
CA ASP A 251 -145.63 -42.96 0.72
C ASP A 251 -146.67 -43.43 -0.31
N GLU A 252 -146.24 -43.67 -1.55
CA GLU A 252 -147.07 -44.24 -2.62
C GLU A 252 -147.53 -45.68 -2.32
N ALA A 253 -146.66 -46.54 -1.77
CA ALA A 253 -147.05 -47.88 -1.34
C ALA A 253 -148.04 -47.86 -0.15
N ILE A 254 -147.90 -46.90 0.77
CA ILE A 254 -148.84 -46.68 1.88
C ILE A 254 -150.20 -46.19 1.35
N ARG A 255 -150.22 -45.32 0.33
CA ARG A 255 -151.44 -44.88 -0.34
C ARG A 255 -152.19 -46.07 -0.96
N GLN A 256 -151.50 -46.91 -1.73
CA GLN A 256 -152.08 -48.11 -2.35
C GLN A 256 -152.61 -49.11 -1.29
N ALA A 257 -151.88 -49.31 -0.19
CA ALA A 257 -152.36 -50.13 0.93
C ALA A 257 -153.61 -49.55 1.61
N GLY A 258 -153.70 -48.21 1.75
CA GLY A 258 -154.88 -47.50 2.26
C GLY A 258 -156.11 -47.66 1.35
N GLU A 259 -155.91 -47.61 0.03
CA GLU A 259 -156.98 -47.83 -0.96
C GLU A 259 -157.52 -49.27 -0.90
N HIS A 260 -156.65 -50.27 -0.77
CA HIS A 260 -157.05 -51.67 -0.52
C HIS A 260 -157.81 -51.84 0.81
N TYR A 261 -157.37 -51.18 1.89
CA TYR A 261 -158.05 -51.21 3.18
C TYR A 261 -159.46 -50.58 3.11
N ALA A 262 -159.60 -49.46 2.38
CA ALA A 262 -160.89 -48.78 2.18
C ALA A 262 -161.89 -49.65 1.41
N ALA A 263 -161.44 -50.42 0.41
CA ALA A 263 -162.28 -51.39 -0.30
C ALA A 263 -162.81 -52.49 0.64
N LEU A 264 -161.91 -53.14 1.39
CA LEU A 264 -162.27 -54.14 2.41
C LEU A 264 -163.25 -53.61 3.47
N GLN A 265 -163.08 -52.35 3.89
CA GLN A 265 -164.01 -51.66 4.80
C GLN A 265 -165.44 -51.55 4.25
N ASN A 266 -165.61 -51.41 2.93
CA ASN A 266 -166.93 -51.30 2.31
C ASN A 266 -167.60 -52.66 2.13
N ASP A 267 -166.85 -53.71 1.76
CA ASP A 267 -167.37 -55.09 1.71
C ASP A 267 -167.91 -55.54 3.08
N ILE A 268 -167.18 -55.24 4.17
CA ILE A 268 -167.63 -55.53 5.54
C ILE A 268 -168.97 -54.85 5.85
N LYS A 269 -169.17 -53.58 5.46
CA LYS A 269 -170.44 -52.85 5.66
C LYS A 269 -171.59 -53.50 4.89
N VAL A 270 -171.35 -53.94 3.64
CA VAL A 270 -172.36 -54.63 2.82
C VAL A 270 -172.79 -55.95 3.46
N GLN A 271 -171.86 -56.74 4.02
CA GLN A 271 -172.21 -57.99 4.70
C GLN A 271 -172.92 -57.73 6.05
N GLN A 272 -172.52 -56.71 6.80
CA GLN A 272 -173.21 -56.30 8.03
C GLN A 272 -174.67 -55.90 7.79
N GLN A 273 -174.97 -55.18 6.69
CA GLN A 273 -176.36 -54.85 6.32
C GLN A 273 -177.20 -56.09 5.99
N LYS A 274 -176.64 -57.11 5.33
CA LYS A 274 -177.33 -58.39 5.08
C LYS A 274 -177.61 -59.14 6.38
N LEU A 275 -176.64 -59.20 7.28
CA LEU A 275 -176.80 -59.81 8.60
C LEU A 275 -177.87 -59.11 9.46
N GLY A 276 -177.95 -57.77 9.39
CA GLY A 276 -178.98 -56.99 10.07
C GLY A 276 -180.40 -57.36 9.61
N LYS A 277 -180.63 -57.49 8.30
CA LYS A 277 -181.94 -57.90 7.74
C LYS A 277 -182.35 -59.30 8.18
N ALA A 278 -181.40 -60.26 8.20
CA ALA A 278 -181.67 -61.61 8.69
C ALA A 278 -182.01 -61.65 10.20
N LYS A 279 -181.33 -60.83 11.03
CA LYS A 279 -181.61 -60.74 12.47
C LYS A 279 -182.99 -60.14 12.77
N ALA A 280 -183.43 -59.14 12.00
CA ALA A 280 -184.74 -58.52 12.17
C ALA A 280 -185.89 -59.53 11.91
N PHE A 281 -185.79 -60.31 10.83
CA PHE A 281 -186.76 -61.35 10.50
C PHE A 281 -186.89 -62.41 11.61
N LEU A 282 -185.74 -62.89 12.13
CA LEU A 282 -185.70 -63.90 13.19
C LEU A 282 -186.15 -63.38 14.57
N ALA A 283 -186.17 -62.06 14.79
CA ALA A 283 -186.74 -61.46 15.98
C ALA A 283 -188.28 -61.39 15.92
N GLN A 284 -188.85 -61.14 14.74
CA GLN A 284 -190.31 -61.10 14.51
C GLN A 284 -190.95 -62.46 14.86
N GLU A 285 -190.41 -63.55 14.30
CA GLU A 285 -190.87 -64.93 14.51
C GLU A 285 -190.80 -65.38 15.98
N ARG A 286 -189.82 -64.87 16.74
CA ARG A 286 -189.69 -65.18 18.18
C ARG A 286 -190.77 -64.49 19.01
N ALA A 287 -191.02 -63.21 18.75
CA ALA A 287 -192.06 -62.46 19.47
C ALA A 287 -193.47 -63.08 19.30
N THR A 288 -193.75 -63.71 18.16
CA THR A 288 -194.99 -64.47 17.94
C THR A 288 -195.05 -65.80 18.71
N ASN A 289 -193.91 -66.49 18.89
CA ASN A 289 -193.87 -67.71 19.72
C ASN A 289 -193.95 -67.39 21.22
N ASP A 290 -193.25 -66.34 21.68
CA ASP A 290 -193.26 -65.90 23.09
C ASP A 290 -194.69 -65.62 23.58
N GLN A 291 -195.55 -65.04 22.72
CA GLN A 291 -196.97 -64.82 23.02
C GLN A 291 -197.73 -66.14 23.26
N VAL A 292 -197.56 -67.13 22.38
CA VAL A 292 -198.20 -68.45 22.53
C VAL A 292 -197.69 -69.19 23.77
N GLU A 293 -196.40 -69.10 24.09
CA GLU A 293 -195.85 -69.68 25.33
C GLU A 293 -196.45 -69.02 26.59
N THR A 294 -196.73 -67.72 26.58
CA THR A 294 -197.38 -67.06 27.74
C THR A 294 -198.84 -67.50 27.96
N GLU A 295 -199.58 -67.85 26.91
CA GLU A 295 -200.92 -68.43 27.06
C GLU A 295 -200.85 -69.84 27.65
N ILE A 296 -199.96 -70.70 27.14
CA ILE A 296 -199.74 -72.06 27.64
C ILE A 296 -199.29 -72.03 29.12
N GLY A 297 -198.29 -71.22 29.46
CA GLY A 297 -197.73 -71.15 30.82
C GLY A 297 -198.71 -70.70 31.90
N ASN A 298 -199.78 -69.99 31.53
CA ASN A 298 -200.87 -69.66 32.45
C ASN A 298 -201.77 -70.87 32.75
N THR A 299 -201.94 -71.80 31.81
CA THR A 299 -202.67 -73.06 32.04
C THR A 299 -201.85 -74.04 32.90
N ASP A 300 -200.54 -74.18 32.64
CA ASP A 300 -199.65 -75.05 33.42
C ASP A 300 -199.54 -74.64 34.89
N ARG A 301 -199.60 -73.33 35.20
CA ARG A 301 -199.60 -72.84 36.59
C ARG A 301 -200.83 -73.28 37.38
N GLN A 302 -201.97 -73.51 36.73
CA GLN A 302 -203.14 -74.10 37.38
C GLN A 302 -202.94 -75.59 37.65
N LEU A 303 -202.28 -76.31 36.73
CA LEU A 303 -201.95 -77.73 36.87
C LEU A 303 -200.86 -77.98 37.94
N ALA A 304 -199.87 -77.10 38.04
CA ALA A 304 -198.74 -77.22 38.97
C ALA A 304 -199.17 -77.07 40.44
N LYS A 305 -200.19 -76.25 40.73
CA LYS A 305 -200.69 -76.05 42.10
C LYS A 305 -201.26 -77.35 42.69
N LEU A 306 -201.99 -78.11 41.87
CA LEU A 306 -202.50 -79.46 42.18
C LEU A 306 -201.40 -80.54 42.31
N ARG A 307 -200.13 -80.23 42.02
CA ARG A 307 -198.99 -81.17 42.19
C ARG A 307 -198.13 -80.85 43.40
N LEU A 308 -198.06 -79.60 43.85
CA LEU A 308 -197.24 -79.23 45.01
C LEU A 308 -197.81 -79.83 46.31
N GLU A 309 -199.14 -79.92 46.41
CA GLU A 309 -199.90 -80.63 47.45
C GLU A 309 -199.58 -82.14 47.55
N TYR A 310 -198.79 -82.70 46.63
CA TYR A 310 -198.30 -84.09 46.65
C TYR A 310 -196.82 -84.23 47.10
N MET A 311 -195.97 -83.22 46.86
CA MET A 311 -194.51 -83.38 46.96
C MET A 311 -193.94 -83.27 48.39
N ASP A 312 -194.57 -82.51 49.29
CA ASP A 312 -194.10 -82.33 50.67
C ASP A 312 -194.03 -83.67 51.46
N SER A 313 -194.70 -84.71 50.96
CA SER A 313 -194.65 -86.09 51.49
C SER A 313 -193.28 -86.81 51.37
N LYS A 314 -192.21 -86.18 50.85
CA LYS A 314 -191.01 -86.92 50.35
C LYS A 314 -189.64 -86.61 50.99
N ASN A 315 -189.30 -85.38 51.35
CA ASN A 315 -187.89 -84.92 51.20
C ASN A 315 -186.90 -85.06 52.40
N GLY A 316 -187.26 -85.65 53.54
CA GLY A 316 -186.36 -85.71 54.72
C GLY A 316 -185.34 -86.87 54.68
N LEU A 317 -184.13 -86.70 54.09
CA LEU A 317 -183.20 -87.84 53.90
C LEU A 317 -181.65 -87.61 53.80
N VAL A 318 -181.06 -86.40 53.74
CA VAL A 318 -179.77 -86.21 52.98
C VAL A 318 -178.50 -85.65 53.71
N GLU A 319 -178.48 -85.29 54.99
CA GLU A 319 -177.59 -84.21 55.55
C GLU A 319 -176.07 -84.43 55.94
N PHE A 320 -175.34 -85.54 55.71
CA PHE A 320 -174.11 -85.90 56.53
C PHE A 320 -172.66 -85.91 55.83
N LYS A 321 -171.61 -85.08 56.23
CA LYS A 321 -170.17 -84.98 55.65
C LYS A 321 -168.90 -84.61 56.58
N ASP A 322 -167.79 -83.94 56.09
CA ASP A 322 -166.31 -84.07 56.48
C ASP A 322 -165.26 -82.90 56.16
N GLU A 323 -163.98 -82.88 56.69
CA GLU A 323 -163.07 -81.67 57.01
C GLU A 323 -161.42 -81.84 57.09
N VAL A 324 -160.47 -80.79 57.22
CA VAL A 324 -159.01 -80.64 57.86
C VAL A 324 -157.57 -80.19 57.17
N GLU A 325 -156.58 -79.46 57.87
CA GLU A 325 -154.99 -79.24 57.85
C GLU A 325 -154.02 -78.13 57.13
N VAL A 326 -152.79 -77.66 57.67
CA VAL A 326 -151.68 -76.71 57.09
C VAL A 326 -150.22 -76.39 57.78
N LEU A 327 -149.12 -75.84 57.08
CA LEU A 327 -147.88 -74.91 57.41
C LEU A 327 -146.32 -75.24 57.82
N ARG A 328 -145.32 -74.24 57.94
CA ARG A 328 -143.94 -74.09 58.74
C ARG A 328 -142.50 -73.65 58.05
N ASN A 329 -141.50 -72.81 58.62
CA ASN A 329 -140.03 -72.46 58.10
C ASN A 329 -138.97 -71.42 58.89
N GLN A 330 -137.56 -71.39 58.72
CA GLN A 330 -136.45 -70.24 58.64
C GLN A 330 -134.99 -70.08 59.42
N LEU A 331 -133.87 -69.54 58.75
CA LEU A 331 -132.66 -68.53 59.02
C LEU A 331 -131.28 -68.60 59.93
N ALA A 332 -130.03 -68.04 59.55
CA ALA A 332 -128.72 -67.70 60.37
C ALA A 332 -127.35 -67.03 59.72
N GLY A 333 -126.30 -66.42 60.46
CA GLY A 333 -124.76 -66.21 60.14
C GLY A 333 -123.83 -64.87 60.39
N ALA A 334 -122.44 -64.85 60.69
CA ALA A 334 -121.42 -63.64 60.75
C ALA A 334 -119.80 -63.73 61.13
N ALA A 335 -118.88 -62.70 60.85
CA ALA A 335 -117.61 -62.10 61.57
C ALA A 335 -116.03 -62.38 61.36
N THR A 336 -115.11 -61.66 62.12
CA THR A 336 -113.57 -61.70 62.34
C THR A 336 -112.61 -60.70 61.58
N GLU A 337 -111.34 -60.28 61.92
CA GLU A 337 -110.49 -59.99 63.17
C GLU A 337 -109.23 -59.01 62.95
N LEU A 338 -108.01 -59.15 63.59
CA LEU A 338 -106.97 -58.08 63.86
C LEU A 338 -105.44 -58.54 63.83
N THR A 339 -104.45 -57.61 63.98
CA THR A 339 -103.44 -57.63 65.09
C THR A 339 -102.22 -56.67 65.00
N ASN A 340 -101.16 -56.98 64.23
CA ASN A 340 -99.75 -56.81 64.69
C ASN A 340 -98.88 -55.62 64.16
N ARG A 341 -97.98 -55.08 65.03
CA ARG A 341 -96.79 -54.20 64.75
C ARG A 341 -95.75 -54.32 65.89
N LYS A 342 -94.43 -54.24 65.66
CA LYS A 342 -93.41 -54.32 66.74
C LYS A 342 -92.05 -53.59 66.56
N ASN A 343 -91.67 -53.18 65.35
CA ASN A 343 -90.25 -53.05 64.94
C ASN A 343 -89.52 -51.75 65.39
N LYS A 344 -88.20 -51.83 65.60
CA LYS A 344 -87.22 -50.74 65.91
C LYS A 344 -85.87 -51.10 65.25
N LEU A 345 -85.04 -50.22 64.65
CA LEU A 345 -84.57 -48.85 64.95
C LEU A 345 -83.38 -48.85 65.95
N ALA A 346 -82.14 -49.00 65.43
CA ALA A 346 -80.89 -49.04 66.23
C ALA A 346 -79.53 -48.78 65.49
N SER A 347 -79.41 -48.81 64.16
CA SER A 347 -78.16 -48.57 63.41
C SER A 347 -78.47 -47.98 62.01
N VAL A 348 -77.59 -47.29 61.27
CA VAL A 348 -76.11 -47.20 61.27
C VAL A 348 -75.64 -45.73 61.21
N THR A 349 -74.52 -45.39 61.88
CA THR A 349 -73.91 -44.04 61.86
C THR A 349 -72.40 -44.08 61.60
N GLU A 350 -71.98 -44.79 60.55
CA GLU A 350 -70.55 -44.99 60.22
C GLU A 350 -70.37 -45.24 58.71
N THR A 351 -70.36 -44.19 57.87
CA THR A 351 -69.87 -44.19 56.45
C THR A 351 -70.06 -42.81 55.78
N LEU A 352 -69.28 -41.78 56.14
CA LEU A 352 -69.35 -40.48 55.45
C LEU A 352 -68.01 -39.80 55.08
N GLU A 353 -66.91 -40.04 55.79
CA GLU A 353 -65.67 -39.26 55.58
C GLU A 353 -64.58 -39.99 54.77
N GLU A 354 -64.78 -41.27 54.46
CA GLU A 354 -63.87 -42.04 53.61
C GLU A 354 -64.45 -42.34 52.22
N LYS A 355 -64.34 -41.37 51.29
CA LYS A 355 -63.51 -41.54 50.07
C LYS A 355 -63.52 -40.36 49.07
N LYS A 356 -62.30 -40.10 48.56
CA LYS A 356 -61.95 -39.53 47.24
C LYS A 356 -61.95 -38.00 47.06
N LYS A 357 -60.88 -37.41 47.62
CA LYS A 357 -59.73 -36.85 46.87
C LYS A 357 -60.02 -35.91 45.68
N LYS A 358 -59.49 -34.67 45.74
CA LYS A 358 -58.41 -34.15 44.85
C LYS A 358 -58.16 -32.62 45.00
N TRP A 359 -57.60 -32.16 46.13
CA TRP A 359 -56.85 -30.88 46.14
C TRP A 359 -55.88 -30.81 47.33
N GLY A 360 -54.60 -31.07 47.11
CA GLY A 360 -53.57 -30.98 48.14
C GLY A 360 -52.49 -32.06 48.05
N VAL A 361 -51.26 -31.66 48.39
CA VAL A 361 -50.01 -32.44 48.36
C VAL A 361 -49.51 -32.79 46.94
N LEU A 362 -48.24 -32.44 46.72
CA LEU A 362 -47.48 -32.42 45.46
C LEU A 362 -47.95 -31.33 44.46
N GLN A 363 -47.06 -30.53 43.84
CA GLN A 363 -45.59 -30.65 43.82
C GLN A 363 -44.85 -29.31 43.98
N LYS A 364 -44.03 -29.27 45.04
CA LYS A 364 -42.94 -28.32 45.28
C LYS A 364 -42.11 -28.08 44.00
N LYS A 365 -42.01 -26.82 43.54
CA LYS A 365 -41.00 -26.43 42.53
C LYS A 365 -40.63 -24.94 42.45
N VAL A 366 -40.97 -24.11 43.44
CA VAL A 366 -40.66 -22.66 43.48
C VAL A 366 -40.00 -22.27 44.83
N GLU A 367 -39.16 -23.16 45.36
CA GLU A 367 -38.52 -23.01 46.70
C GLU A 367 -37.01 -22.68 46.58
N THR A 368 -36.55 -22.26 45.38
CA THR A 368 -35.12 -22.09 45.05
C THR A 368 -34.79 -20.80 44.28
N THR A 369 -35.70 -19.82 44.22
CA THR A 369 -35.51 -18.56 43.45
C THR A 369 -35.84 -17.29 44.24
N ASN A 370 -35.51 -17.27 45.54
CA ASN A 370 -35.61 -16.08 46.42
C ASN A 370 -34.33 -15.87 47.25
N LYS A 371 -33.17 -16.01 46.61
CA LYS A 371 -31.86 -15.59 47.15
C LYS A 371 -30.99 -15.01 46.03
N LYS A 372 -30.51 -13.78 46.23
CA LYS A 372 -29.58 -12.95 45.40
C LYS A 372 -30.21 -11.84 44.53
N LEU A 373 -30.81 -10.84 45.16
CA LEU A 373 -30.50 -9.44 44.83
C LEU A 373 -30.80 -8.52 46.04
N GLU A 374 -30.27 -7.29 46.01
CA GLU A 374 -30.58 -6.16 46.90
C GLU A 374 -30.28 -6.32 48.40
N ASN A 375 -29.02 -6.06 48.80
CA ASN A 375 -28.62 -4.99 49.77
C ASN A 375 -27.25 -5.24 50.46
N GLU A 376 -26.15 -4.58 50.04
CA GLU A 376 -24.91 -4.41 50.85
C GLU A 376 -24.07 -3.17 50.43
N ILE A 377 -24.12 -2.03 51.16
CA ILE A 377 -23.24 -0.83 50.98
C ILE A 377 -23.01 -0.03 52.33
N LYS A 378 -21.74 0.13 52.80
CA LYS A 378 -21.08 1.16 53.72
C LYS A 378 -21.05 1.10 55.30
N THR A 379 -19.92 1.58 55.95
CA THR A 379 -19.58 1.68 57.44
C THR A 379 -18.56 2.85 57.89
N ALA A 380 -17.76 2.81 59.02
CA ALA A 380 -17.12 3.97 59.80
C ALA A 380 -15.69 3.77 60.47
N ALA A 381 -15.08 4.79 61.18
CA ALA A 381 -13.71 4.84 61.87
C ALA A 381 -13.48 5.92 63.04
N ASP A 382 -12.34 5.91 63.85
CA ASP A 382 -11.55 7.01 64.64
C ASP A 382 -10.90 6.85 66.13
N LYS A 383 -10.26 7.89 66.87
CA LYS A 383 -8.97 7.88 67.81
C LYS A 383 -8.73 8.76 69.18
N GLU A 384 -7.50 8.82 69.90
CA GLU A 384 -7.04 9.54 71.24
C GLU A 384 -5.44 9.85 71.66
N SER A 385 -4.96 10.51 72.83
CA SER A 385 -3.51 10.81 73.42
C SER A 385 -3.33 11.53 74.90
N TYR A 386 -2.26 11.99 75.75
CA TYR A 386 -0.71 12.20 75.98
C TYR A 386 -0.13 12.63 77.50
N ALA A 387 1.19 13.01 77.86
CA ALA A 387 1.87 13.20 79.28
C ALA A 387 3.13 14.24 79.65
N ARG A 388 3.83 14.33 80.91
CA ARG A 388 4.94 15.34 81.47
C ARG A 388 5.87 15.06 82.82
N GLU A 389 7.00 15.82 83.23
CA GLU A 389 7.94 15.71 84.51
C GLU A 389 9.07 16.86 84.94
N ALA A 390 9.77 17.02 86.18
CA ALA A 390 10.98 17.96 86.62
C ALA A 390 11.70 18.06 88.13
N GLU A 391 12.94 18.71 88.39
CA GLU A 391 13.60 19.57 89.58
C GLU A 391 14.81 19.31 90.71
N ALA A 392 15.61 20.38 91.19
CA ALA A 392 16.40 20.86 92.50
C ALA A 392 17.88 20.53 93.18
N LEU A 393 18.69 21.46 93.91
CA LEU A 393 19.97 21.26 94.86
C LEU A 393 20.89 22.45 95.61
N HIS A 394 21.82 22.21 96.66
CA HIS A 394 23.19 22.84 97.23
C HIS A 394 23.53 23.90 98.46
N ALA A 395 24.69 23.85 99.29
CA ALA A 395 25.45 24.94 100.17
C ALA A 395 26.76 24.66 101.16
N GLU A 396 27.57 25.71 101.61
CA GLU A 396 28.67 25.95 102.73
C GLU A 396 30.21 25.53 102.67
N MET A 397 31.21 26.44 102.96
CA MET A 397 32.69 26.16 103.25
C MET A 397 33.62 27.40 103.63
N ASP A 398 34.81 27.24 104.30
CA ASP A 398 35.84 28.31 104.67
C ASP A 398 37.28 27.84 105.16
N TYR A 399 38.32 28.73 105.36
CA TYR A 399 39.09 28.97 106.66
C TYR A 399 40.59 29.50 106.72
N ARG A 400 41.63 28.77 106.24
CA ARG A 400 42.96 28.50 106.92
C ARG A 400 44.20 29.48 106.89
N MET A 401 44.12 30.81 106.99
CA MET A 401 45.18 31.68 106.37
C MET A 401 46.54 32.06 107.05
N LEU A 402 46.76 32.14 108.38
CA LEU A 402 47.76 33.10 108.92
C LEU A 402 49.27 32.72 108.94
N GLU A 403 49.67 31.44 108.99
CA GLU A 403 51.00 31.06 109.52
C GLU A 403 52.19 31.16 108.51
N ALA A 404 51.92 31.38 107.23
CA ALA A 404 52.88 31.14 106.13
C ALA A 404 53.98 32.22 105.92
N GLU A 405 53.92 33.39 106.56
CA GLU A 405 54.67 34.57 106.10
C GLU A 405 56.18 34.59 106.41
N LYS A 406 56.67 33.86 107.42
CA LYS A 406 58.04 34.07 107.95
C LYS A 406 59.15 33.44 107.11
N GLU A 407 58.91 32.31 106.44
CA GLU A 407 59.95 31.64 105.63
C GLU A 407 60.29 32.42 104.34
N LEU A 408 59.34 33.25 103.88
CA LEU A 408 59.40 34.07 102.66
C LEU A 408 60.66 34.95 102.52
N LYS A 409 61.37 35.26 103.61
CA LYS A 409 62.56 36.13 103.55
C LYS A 409 63.83 35.46 103.02
N LYS A 410 64.12 34.20 103.37
CA LYS A 410 65.34 33.52 102.88
C LYS A 410 65.30 33.29 101.36
N VAL A 411 64.14 32.88 100.87
CA VAL A 411 63.86 32.63 99.44
C VAL A 411 64.21 33.85 98.57
N LYS A 412 64.07 35.08 99.09
CA LYS A 412 64.24 36.32 98.30
C LYS A 412 65.68 36.61 97.84
N GLU A 413 66.71 36.11 98.51
CA GLU A 413 68.10 36.39 98.13
C GLU A 413 68.58 35.43 97.01
N GLU A 414 68.22 34.15 97.08
CA GLU A 414 68.45 33.19 96.00
C GLU A 414 67.64 33.56 94.74
N LEU A 415 66.39 33.99 94.94
CA LEU A 415 65.50 34.51 93.90
C LEU A 415 66.13 35.68 93.11
N PHE A 416 67.00 36.50 93.71
CA PHE A 416 67.61 37.64 93.02
C PHE A 416 68.70 37.23 92.04
N LYS A 417 69.59 36.28 92.42
CA LYS A 417 70.58 35.73 91.49
C LYS A 417 69.91 34.97 90.34
N GLN A 418 68.94 34.11 90.66
CA GLN A 418 68.18 33.38 89.65
C GLN A 418 67.42 34.32 88.71
N ASN A 419 66.87 35.45 89.20
CA ASN A 419 66.28 36.47 88.33
C ASN A 419 67.28 37.03 87.31
N SER A 420 68.53 37.31 87.71
CA SER A 420 69.51 37.93 86.81
C SER A 420 69.85 37.05 85.60
N GLU A 421 70.03 35.74 85.83
CA GLU A 421 70.29 34.77 84.76
C GLU A 421 69.01 34.52 83.92
N LEU A 422 67.85 34.47 84.58
CA LEU A 422 66.54 34.33 83.94
C LEU A 422 66.18 35.54 83.06
N TYR A 423 66.63 36.76 83.39
CA TYR A 423 66.47 37.95 82.54
C TYR A 423 67.34 37.88 81.26
N ALA A 424 68.55 37.32 81.33
CA ALA A 424 69.38 37.12 80.14
C ALA A 424 68.73 36.08 79.21
N LEU A 425 68.35 34.92 79.75
CA LEU A 425 67.66 33.86 79.00
C LEU A 425 66.31 34.35 78.42
N ARG A 426 65.56 35.18 79.14
CA ARG A 426 64.32 35.81 78.62
C ARG A 426 64.55 36.73 77.43
N ASN A 427 65.71 37.38 77.31
CA ASN A 427 66.01 38.21 76.15
C ASN A 427 66.29 37.35 74.91
N GLU A 428 67.01 36.24 75.06
CA GLU A 428 67.25 35.27 73.99
C GLU A 428 65.96 34.53 73.59
N GLU A 429 65.12 34.18 74.58
CA GLU A 429 63.75 33.69 74.40
C GLU A 429 62.90 34.70 73.62
N ALA A 430 62.98 35.99 73.94
CA ALA A 430 62.23 37.03 73.24
C ALA A 430 62.67 37.21 71.77
N THR A 431 63.97 37.17 71.48
CA THR A 431 64.46 37.21 70.08
C THR A 431 64.07 35.97 69.29
N THR A 432 64.21 34.77 69.88
CA THR A 432 63.85 33.52 69.20
C THR A 432 62.33 33.39 69.04
N LEU A 433 61.52 33.85 70.00
CA LEU A 433 60.07 34.01 69.82
C LEU A 433 59.73 35.01 68.71
N GLY A 434 60.51 36.08 68.56
CA GLY A 434 60.41 37.02 67.44
C GLY A 434 60.58 36.31 66.09
N GLU A 435 61.69 35.59 65.90
CA GLU A 435 61.99 34.81 64.69
C GLU A 435 60.95 33.71 64.44
N ILE A 436 60.54 32.97 65.48
CA ILE A 436 59.48 31.97 65.42
C ILE A 436 58.15 32.61 65.00
N SER A 437 57.79 33.79 65.51
CA SER A 437 56.55 34.49 65.11
C SER A 437 56.60 34.94 63.64
N GLY A 438 57.77 35.37 63.16
CA GLY A 438 58.03 35.64 61.74
C GLY A 438 57.83 34.39 60.88
N ALA A 439 58.48 33.28 61.24
CA ALA A 439 58.36 31.99 60.57
C ALA A 439 56.92 31.42 60.62
N GLN A 440 56.19 31.64 61.70
CA GLN A 440 54.77 31.28 61.80
C GLN A 440 53.89 32.15 60.88
N SER A 441 54.23 33.42 60.67
CA SER A 441 53.51 34.30 59.75
C SER A 441 53.73 33.91 58.28
N SER A 442 54.94 33.51 57.91
CA SER A 442 55.23 32.99 56.57
C SER A 442 54.63 31.59 56.36
N LEU A 443 54.67 30.70 57.37
CA LEU A 443 53.96 29.41 57.34
C LEU A 443 52.44 29.58 57.17
N LYS A 444 51.81 30.52 57.86
CA LYS A 444 50.38 30.85 57.65
C LYS A 444 50.10 31.35 56.24
N THR A 445 50.99 32.18 55.69
CA THR A 445 50.87 32.70 54.32
C THR A 445 51.02 31.59 53.28
N LEU A 446 52.00 30.69 53.44
CA LEU A 446 52.20 29.52 52.58
C LEU A 446 51.05 28.52 52.73
N SER A 447 50.54 28.28 53.94
CA SER A 447 49.36 27.44 54.19
C SER A 447 48.11 27.99 53.49
N PHE A 448 47.90 29.31 53.50
CA PHE A 448 46.82 29.96 52.75
C PHE A 448 46.99 29.83 51.23
N GLN A 449 48.22 29.94 50.71
CA GLN A 449 48.51 29.70 49.29
C GLN A 449 48.28 28.24 48.90
N ILE A 450 48.68 27.28 49.74
CA ILE A 450 48.40 25.83 49.55
C ILE A 450 46.89 25.60 49.51
N HIS A 451 46.10 26.13 50.46
CA HIS A 451 44.64 26.00 50.43
C HIS A 451 43.98 26.67 49.22
N LYS A 452 44.52 27.80 48.72
CA LYS A 452 44.04 28.40 47.47
C LYS A 452 44.30 27.48 46.26
N LEU A 453 45.48 26.87 46.20
CA LEU A 453 45.83 25.89 45.15
C LEU A 453 45.06 24.57 45.29
N ASP A 454 44.75 24.12 46.51
CA ASP A 454 43.86 22.98 46.76
C ASP A 454 42.43 23.27 46.25
N GLN A 455 41.89 24.47 46.51
CA GLN A 455 40.57 24.88 46.00
C GLN A 455 40.57 25.03 44.48
N GLU A 456 41.65 25.54 43.87
CA GLU A 456 41.80 25.60 42.42
C GLU A 456 41.91 24.20 41.80
N ARG A 457 42.64 23.26 42.43
CA ARG A 457 42.67 21.84 42.01
C ARG A 457 41.30 21.19 42.15
N GLN A 458 40.59 21.39 43.26
CA GLN A 458 39.24 20.86 43.50
C GLN A 458 38.29 21.32 42.38
N ARG A 459 38.30 22.62 42.07
CA ARG A 459 37.50 23.21 40.98
C ARG A 459 37.91 22.70 39.60
N GLN A 460 39.19 22.45 39.36
CA GLN A 460 39.66 21.82 38.12
C GLN A 460 39.22 20.36 38.00
N GLN A 461 39.19 19.61 39.12
CA GLN A 461 38.65 18.25 39.15
C GLN A 461 37.14 18.22 38.91
N GLU A 462 36.37 19.11 39.52
CA GLU A 462 34.93 19.29 39.25
C GLU A 462 34.67 19.62 37.77
N LEU A 463 35.48 20.50 37.18
CA LEU A 463 35.35 20.88 35.77
C LEU A 463 35.79 19.75 34.82
N LEU A 464 36.81 18.97 35.17
CA LEU A 464 37.16 17.72 34.47
C LEU A 464 36.02 16.71 34.53
N TYR A 465 35.44 16.43 35.70
CA TYR A 465 34.30 15.53 35.82
C TYR A 465 33.07 16.02 35.02
N ALA A 466 32.83 17.33 34.96
CA ALA A 466 31.77 17.90 34.12
C ALA A 466 32.06 17.72 32.61
N VAL A 467 33.32 17.91 32.19
CA VAL A 467 33.76 17.68 30.80
C VAL A 467 33.72 16.19 30.44
N ASP A 468 34.16 15.29 31.33
CA ASP A 468 34.09 13.84 31.13
C ASP A 468 32.64 13.35 31.06
N PHE A 469 31.74 13.86 31.90
CA PHE A 469 30.32 13.56 31.82
C PHE A 469 29.70 14.06 30.50
N GLN A 470 30.03 15.27 30.06
CA GLN A 470 29.60 15.76 28.75
C GLN A 470 30.22 14.96 27.59
N SER A 471 31.49 14.55 27.71
CA SER A 471 32.20 13.71 26.75
C SER A 471 31.53 12.34 26.62
N GLN A 472 31.23 11.65 27.73
CA GLN A 472 30.46 10.41 27.74
C GLN A 472 29.05 10.59 27.16
N LEU A 473 28.38 11.71 27.46
CA LEU A 473 27.07 12.03 26.89
C LEU A 473 27.15 12.24 25.37
N MET A 474 28.20 12.90 24.87
CA MET A 474 28.42 13.07 23.43
C MET A 474 28.84 11.77 22.77
N GLN A 475 29.71 10.96 23.38
CA GLN A 475 30.07 9.62 22.89
C GLN A 475 28.83 8.73 22.76
N ARG A 476 27.91 8.73 23.75
CA ARG A 476 26.63 8.01 23.65
C ARG A 476 25.72 8.54 22.54
N LYS A 477 25.69 9.85 22.31
CA LYS A 477 24.97 10.45 21.16
C LYS A 477 25.61 10.07 19.82
N VAL A 478 26.94 10.11 19.72
CA VAL A 478 27.71 9.75 18.52
C VAL A 478 27.51 8.27 18.20
N ALA A 479 27.64 7.36 19.17
CA ALA A 479 27.37 5.93 19.01
C ALA A 479 25.94 5.68 18.46
N ARG A 480 24.93 6.32 19.06
CA ARG A 480 23.53 6.22 18.58
C ARG A 480 23.34 6.81 17.17
N VAL A 481 24.14 7.80 16.76
CA VAL A 481 24.13 8.39 15.40
C VAL A 481 24.93 7.54 14.40
N SER A 482 26.00 6.87 14.81
CA SER A 482 26.79 5.95 13.99
C SER A 482 26.18 4.55 13.87
N GLY A 483 24.98 4.32 14.40
CA GLY A 483 24.21 3.08 14.29
C GLY A 483 24.43 2.07 15.43
N GLU A 484 25.27 2.39 16.41
CA GLU A 484 25.47 1.56 17.61
C GLU A 484 24.32 1.79 18.60
N ARG A 485 23.27 1.00 18.45
CA ARG A 485 22.17 0.84 19.42
C ARG A 485 22.56 -0.12 20.53
N THR A 486 21.91 -0.03 21.70
CA THR A 486 22.08 -1.03 22.75
C THR A 486 21.60 -2.40 22.27
N PHE A 487 22.07 -3.48 22.91
CA PHE A 487 21.64 -4.83 22.54
C PHE A 487 20.12 -5.00 22.64
N GLU A 488 19.51 -4.43 23.68
CA GLU A 488 18.06 -4.41 23.92
C GLU A 488 17.31 -3.64 22.82
N GLU A 489 17.71 -2.40 22.51
CA GLU A 489 17.13 -1.61 21.39
C GLU A 489 17.24 -2.36 20.06
N LYS A 490 18.35 -3.09 19.83
CA LYS A 490 18.56 -3.88 18.62
C LYS A 490 17.70 -5.14 18.59
N GLU A 491 17.53 -5.83 19.71
CA GLU A 491 16.68 -7.02 19.81
C GLU A 491 15.19 -6.65 19.67
N GLU A 492 14.75 -5.54 20.26
CA GLU A 492 13.39 -5.01 20.08
C GLU A 492 13.10 -4.59 18.64
N LEU A 493 14.03 -3.87 18.00
CA LEU A 493 13.87 -3.45 16.61
C LEU A 493 13.95 -4.63 15.63
N ASN A 494 14.79 -5.64 15.90
CA ASN A 494 14.78 -6.88 15.11
C ASN A 494 13.44 -7.62 15.28
N LYS A 495 12.93 -7.81 16.50
CA LYS A 495 11.58 -8.37 16.72
C LYS A 495 10.49 -7.55 16.04
N LYS A 496 10.67 -6.23 15.89
CA LYS A 496 9.75 -5.36 15.16
C LYS A 496 9.85 -5.54 13.64
N ILE A 497 11.05 -5.76 13.12
CA ILE A 497 11.30 -6.15 11.72
C ILE A 497 10.67 -7.52 11.44
N ASP A 498 10.96 -8.55 12.24
CA ASP A 498 10.36 -9.90 12.12
C ASP A 498 8.81 -9.87 12.12
N GLN A 499 8.20 -8.95 12.89
CA GLN A 499 6.76 -8.75 12.91
C GLN A 499 6.25 -8.07 11.63
N LEU A 500 6.95 -7.04 11.15
CA LEU A 500 6.59 -6.31 9.93
C LEU A 500 6.82 -7.14 8.67
N GLU A 501 7.85 -7.98 8.64
CA GLU A 501 8.12 -8.93 7.55
C GLU A 501 7.04 -10.01 7.48
N LYS A 502 6.62 -10.58 8.62
CA LYS A 502 5.47 -11.51 8.66
C LYS A 502 4.16 -10.84 8.23
N GLN A 503 3.91 -9.61 8.67
CA GLN A 503 2.76 -8.83 8.20
C GLN A 503 2.85 -8.55 6.70
N LEU A 504 4.04 -8.31 6.15
CA LEU A 504 4.25 -8.12 4.71
C LEU A 504 4.01 -9.42 3.92
N GLU A 505 4.47 -10.57 4.42
CA GLU A 505 4.18 -11.89 3.82
C GLU A 505 2.68 -12.22 3.88
N GLU A 506 2.01 -11.99 5.01
CA GLU A 506 0.56 -12.15 5.16
C GLU A 506 -0.21 -11.26 4.17
N GLN A 507 0.14 -9.98 4.07
CA GLN A 507 -0.50 -9.05 3.12
C GLN A 507 -0.17 -9.39 1.66
N ALA A 508 1.05 -9.86 1.35
CA ALA A 508 1.40 -10.35 0.02
C ALA A 508 0.62 -11.62 -0.36
N GLY A 509 0.42 -12.55 0.59
CA GLY A 509 -0.42 -13.72 0.43
C GLY A 509 -1.90 -13.35 0.19
N LEU A 510 -2.45 -12.43 1.00
CA LEU A 510 -3.79 -11.88 0.81
C LEU A 510 -3.93 -11.19 -0.56
N TRP A 511 -2.94 -10.41 -0.98
CA TRP A 511 -2.92 -9.76 -2.29
C TRP A 511 -2.87 -10.78 -3.44
N GLN A 512 -2.09 -11.86 -3.32
CA GLN A 512 -2.09 -12.94 -4.32
C GLN A 512 -3.46 -13.63 -4.39
N ILE A 513 -4.06 -13.97 -3.24
CA ILE A 513 -5.40 -14.56 -3.17
C ILE A 513 -6.42 -13.62 -3.84
N LEU A 514 -6.44 -12.34 -3.46
CA LEU A 514 -7.34 -11.34 -4.05
C LEU A 514 -7.09 -11.16 -5.56
N SER A 515 -5.83 -11.17 -6.02
CA SER A 515 -5.47 -11.14 -7.45
C SER A 515 -6.02 -12.34 -8.21
N THR A 516 -5.97 -13.55 -7.64
CA THR A 516 -6.59 -14.74 -8.25
C THR A 516 -8.11 -14.69 -8.24
N GLN A 517 -8.72 -14.16 -7.18
CA GLN A 517 -10.17 -13.96 -7.10
C GLN A 517 -10.65 -12.93 -8.13
N ILE A 518 -9.96 -11.78 -8.27
CA ILE A 518 -10.25 -10.78 -9.30
C ILE A 518 -10.16 -11.41 -10.69
N LYS A 519 -9.09 -12.14 -11.02
CA LYS A 519 -8.93 -12.83 -12.32
C LYS A 519 -10.04 -13.85 -12.57
N ARG A 520 -10.53 -14.53 -11.53
CA ARG A 520 -11.65 -15.46 -11.61
C ARG A 520 -12.98 -14.73 -11.86
N VAL A 521 -13.28 -13.68 -11.10
CA VAL A 521 -14.47 -12.85 -11.28
C VAL A 521 -14.48 -12.19 -12.66
N ASP A 522 -13.32 -11.77 -13.17
CA ASP A 522 -13.15 -11.26 -14.54
C ASP A 522 -13.51 -12.32 -15.60
N ALA A 523 -13.12 -13.59 -15.38
CA ALA A 523 -13.44 -14.69 -16.27
C ALA A 523 -14.94 -15.04 -16.22
N GLU A 524 -15.53 -15.07 -15.02
CA GLU A 524 -16.97 -15.28 -14.80
C GLU A 524 -17.79 -14.13 -15.41
N LEU A 525 -17.39 -12.87 -15.23
CA LEU A 525 -17.98 -11.69 -15.87
C LEU A 525 -17.90 -11.77 -17.41
N ARG A 526 -16.75 -12.21 -17.96
CA ARG A 526 -16.57 -12.42 -19.41
C ARG A 526 -17.36 -13.62 -19.93
N GLN A 527 -17.77 -14.57 -19.08
CA GLN A 527 -18.72 -15.63 -19.44
C GLN A 527 -20.13 -15.06 -19.44
N SER A 528 -20.60 -14.46 -18.34
CA SER A 528 -21.93 -13.86 -18.25
C SER A 528 -22.20 -12.80 -19.33
N ARG A 529 -21.20 -11.98 -19.72
CA ARG A 529 -21.34 -11.04 -20.85
C ARG A 529 -21.56 -11.74 -22.21
N ARG A 530 -20.98 -12.92 -22.43
CA ARG A 530 -21.22 -13.74 -23.63
C ARG A 530 -22.58 -14.43 -23.57
N ASP A 531 -22.97 -14.92 -22.40
CA ASP A 531 -24.27 -15.55 -22.18
C ASP A 531 -25.42 -14.55 -22.37
N ILE A 532 -25.27 -13.33 -21.83
CA ILE A 532 -26.18 -12.19 -22.08
C ILE A 532 -26.25 -11.89 -23.57
N ALA A 533 -25.11 -11.79 -24.28
CA ALA A 533 -25.09 -11.49 -25.71
C ALA A 533 -25.76 -12.59 -26.57
N ALA A 534 -25.68 -13.85 -26.15
CA ALA A 534 -26.42 -14.95 -26.76
C ALA A 534 -27.93 -14.80 -26.50
N VAL A 535 -28.34 -14.63 -25.24
CA VAL A 535 -29.75 -14.48 -24.85
C VAL A 535 -30.41 -13.24 -25.48
N THR A 536 -29.69 -12.12 -25.66
CA THR A 536 -30.24 -10.96 -26.38
C THR A 536 -30.46 -11.27 -27.86
N LYS A 537 -29.54 -11.99 -28.51
CA LYS A 537 -29.66 -12.38 -29.92
C LYS A 537 -30.79 -13.40 -30.12
N ASP A 538 -30.93 -14.36 -29.22
CA ASP A 538 -32.03 -15.33 -29.24
C ASP A 538 -33.37 -14.62 -28.97
N GLY A 539 -33.40 -13.61 -28.09
CA GLY A 539 -34.54 -12.72 -27.86
C GLY A 539 -34.93 -11.89 -29.09
N GLU A 540 -33.95 -11.38 -29.84
CA GLU A 540 -34.17 -10.71 -31.13
C GLU A 540 -34.75 -11.67 -32.18
N GLY A 541 -34.23 -12.90 -32.28
CA GLY A 541 -34.76 -13.95 -33.16
C GLY A 541 -36.18 -14.38 -32.82
N LEU A 542 -36.47 -14.57 -31.52
CA LEU A 542 -37.83 -14.84 -31.03
C LEU A 542 -38.77 -13.66 -31.30
N LYS A 543 -38.28 -12.43 -31.24
CA LYS A 543 -39.07 -11.24 -31.59
C LYS A 543 -39.40 -11.20 -33.09
N THR A 544 -38.46 -11.50 -33.98
CA THR A 544 -38.76 -11.58 -35.42
C THR A 544 -39.79 -12.68 -35.73
N VAL A 545 -39.68 -13.86 -35.12
CA VAL A 545 -40.68 -14.93 -35.25
C VAL A 545 -42.05 -14.51 -34.67
N LEU A 546 -42.06 -13.76 -33.56
CA LEU A 546 -43.31 -13.22 -32.99
C LEU A 546 -43.95 -12.18 -33.92
N ASP A 547 -43.18 -11.33 -34.58
CA ASP A 547 -43.68 -10.34 -35.54
C ASP A 547 -44.19 -11.01 -36.83
N GLU A 548 -43.54 -12.07 -37.31
CA GLU A 548 -44.01 -12.94 -38.40
C GLU A 548 -45.34 -13.63 -38.03
N MET A 549 -45.41 -14.33 -36.89
CA MET A 549 -46.64 -14.94 -36.38
C MET A 549 -47.78 -13.93 -36.18
N ASN A 550 -47.45 -12.68 -35.82
CA ASN A 550 -48.42 -11.59 -35.74
C ASN A 550 -48.90 -11.12 -37.12
N LEU A 551 -48.03 -11.11 -38.15
CA LEU A 551 -48.41 -10.82 -39.52
C LEU A 551 -49.30 -11.92 -40.11
N GLU A 552 -48.98 -13.19 -39.87
CA GLU A 552 -49.84 -14.33 -40.22
C GLU A 552 -51.18 -14.29 -39.48
N SER A 553 -51.19 -14.01 -38.18
CA SER A 553 -52.44 -13.85 -37.43
C SER A 553 -53.30 -12.70 -38.00
N LYS A 554 -52.69 -11.60 -38.45
CA LYS A 554 -53.37 -10.48 -39.10
C LYS A 554 -53.88 -10.82 -40.51
N SER A 555 -53.13 -11.60 -41.30
CA SER A 555 -53.55 -12.03 -42.64
C SER A 555 -54.70 -13.05 -42.56
N LEU A 556 -54.61 -14.04 -41.67
CA LEU A 556 -55.66 -15.02 -41.39
C LEU A 556 -56.94 -14.36 -40.87
N LYS A 557 -56.84 -13.35 -39.98
CA LYS A 557 -57.99 -12.56 -39.53
C LYS A 557 -58.67 -11.79 -40.67
N ARG A 558 -57.91 -11.23 -41.61
CA ARG A 558 -58.45 -10.58 -42.82
C ARG A 558 -59.12 -11.59 -43.76
N ALA A 559 -58.49 -12.74 -43.99
CA ALA A 559 -59.08 -13.82 -44.80
C ALA A 559 -60.40 -14.33 -44.21
N LEU A 560 -60.46 -14.54 -42.88
CA LEU A 560 -61.68 -14.90 -42.17
C LEU A 560 -62.77 -13.83 -42.30
N GLN A 561 -62.43 -12.55 -42.17
CA GLN A 561 -63.38 -11.45 -42.37
C GLN A 561 -63.92 -11.36 -43.80
N ASN A 562 -63.09 -11.67 -44.81
CA ASN A 562 -63.54 -11.73 -46.20
C ASN A 562 -64.48 -12.93 -46.43
N ALA A 563 -64.11 -14.12 -45.97
CA ALA A 563 -64.97 -15.32 -46.05
C ALA A 563 -66.30 -15.14 -45.28
N GLN A 564 -66.32 -14.37 -44.19
CA GLN A 564 -67.55 -13.98 -43.49
C GLN A 564 -68.44 -13.05 -44.31
N LYS A 565 -67.87 -12.10 -45.07
CA LYS A 565 -68.61 -11.23 -45.99
C LYS A 565 -69.15 -12.02 -47.18
N GLU A 566 -68.30 -12.81 -47.85
CA GLU A 566 -68.69 -13.69 -48.95
C GLU A 566 -69.82 -14.63 -48.54
N ARG A 567 -69.78 -15.20 -47.33
CA ARG A 567 -70.89 -15.98 -46.76
C ARG A 567 -72.17 -15.14 -46.57
N ALA A 568 -72.07 -13.89 -46.14
CA ALA A 568 -73.23 -13.02 -45.97
C ALA A 568 -73.84 -12.66 -47.34
N ASP A 569 -73.02 -12.33 -48.34
CA ASP A 569 -73.45 -12.04 -49.71
C ASP A 569 -74.07 -13.27 -50.39
N LEU A 570 -73.53 -14.47 -50.13
CA LEU A 570 -74.10 -15.75 -50.56
C LEU A 570 -75.44 -16.07 -49.87
N LEU A 571 -75.63 -15.68 -48.60
CA LEU A 571 -76.92 -15.82 -47.92
C LEU A 571 -77.96 -14.84 -48.48
N VAL A 572 -77.59 -13.58 -48.72
CA VAL A 572 -78.48 -12.57 -49.33
C VAL A 572 -78.89 -12.99 -50.75
N THR A 573 -77.94 -13.44 -51.58
CA THR A 573 -78.27 -13.91 -52.94
C THR A 573 -79.10 -15.20 -52.94
N HIS A 574 -78.88 -16.13 -52.00
CA HIS A 574 -79.73 -17.29 -51.79
C HIS A 574 -81.17 -16.92 -51.37
N ASP A 575 -81.35 -15.95 -50.48
CA ASP A 575 -82.68 -15.52 -50.04
C ASP A 575 -83.39 -14.66 -51.11
N LEU A 576 -82.66 -13.90 -51.94
CA LEU A 576 -83.19 -13.31 -53.18
C LEU A 576 -83.66 -14.40 -54.16
N LEU A 577 -82.87 -15.45 -54.37
CA LEU A 577 -83.25 -16.58 -55.22
C LEU A 577 -84.48 -17.32 -54.69
N LYS A 578 -84.69 -17.41 -53.37
CA LYS A 578 -85.96 -17.90 -52.79
C LYS A 578 -87.14 -17.01 -53.13
N LEU A 579 -86.98 -15.68 -53.06
CA LEU A 579 -88.03 -14.73 -53.42
C LEU A 579 -88.39 -14.85 -54.91
N ASP A 580 -87.40 -14.98 -55.80
CA ASP A 580 -87.65 -15.25 -57.23
C ASP A 580 -88.32 -16.61 -57.45
N VAL A 581 -87.90 -17.67 -56.76
CA VAL A 581 -88.58 -18.99 -56.82
C VAL A 581 -90.02 -18.91 -56.34
N ASN A 582 -90.32 -18.13 -55.29
CA ASN A 582 -91.68 -17.92 -54.81
C ASN A 582 -92.51 -17.11 -55.83
N ARG A 583 -91.97 -16.02 -56.38
CA ARG A 583 -92.63 -15.23 -57.44
C ARG A 583 -92.90 -16.05 -58.70
N LEU A 584 -91.98 -16.95 -59.07
CA LEU A 584 -92.15 -17.88 -60.19
C LEU A 584 -93.21 -18.95 -59.88
N ARG A 585 -93.33 -19.42 -58.63
CA ARG A 585 -94.43 -20.30 -58.19
C ARG A 585 -95.78 -19.60 -58.21
N GLU A 586 -95.85 -18.36 -57.74
CA GLU A 586 -97.07 -17.54 -57.80
C GLU A 586 -97.49 -17.28 -59.25
N SER A 587 -96.54 -16.93 -60.14
CA SER A 587 -96.79 -16.78 -61.57
C SER A 587 -97.22 -18.08 -62.25
N LEU A 588 -96.67 -19.23 -61.83
CA LEU A 588 -97.06 -20.54 -62.34
C LEU A 588 -98.45 -20.96 -61.86
N ASN A 589 -98.79 -20.68 -60.60
CA ASN A 589 -100.13 -20.90 -60.06
C ASN A 589 -101.16 -20.02 -60.78
N ALA A 590 -100.86 -18.73 -61.00
CA ALA A 590 -101.73 -17.84 -61.75
C ALA A 590 -101.94 -18.32 -63.20
N GLN A 591 -100.89 -18.76 -63.89
CA GLN A 591 -101.02 -19.40 -65.21
C GLN A 591 -101.77 -20.73 -65.16
N SER A 592 -101.65 -21.50 -64.08
CA SER A 592 -102.42 -22.73 -63.87
C SER A 592 -103.91 -22.43 -63.67
N GLU A 593 -104.26 -21.36 -62.97
CA GLU A 593 -105.63 -20.87 -62.79
C GLU A 593 -106.20 -20.30 -64.09
N GLU A 594 -105.42 -19.54 -64.86
CA GLU A 594 -105.80 -19.06 -66.21
C GLU A 594 -106.02 -20.23 -67.17
N VAL A 595 -105.13 -21.23 -67.20
CA VAL A 595 -105.30 -22.44 -68.01
C VAL A 595 -106.56 -23.20 -67.58
N PHE A 596 -106.80 -23.41 -66.29
CA PHE A 596 -108.02 -24.05 -65.81
C PHE A 596 -109.29 -23.26 -66.19
N ALA A 597 -109.26 -21.93 -66.09
CA ALA A 597 -110.36 -21.08 -66.52
C ALA A 597 -110.57 -21.13 -68.04
N LEU A 598 -109.49 -21.20 -68.84
CA LEU A 598 -109.54 -21.36 -70.29
C LEU A 598 -110.01 -22.76 -70.71
N GLU A 599 -109.66 -23.82 -69.99
CA GLU A 599 -110.15 -25.18 -70.22
C GLU A 599 -111.64 -25.30 -69.88
N ASN A 600 -112.07 -24.73 -68.75
CA ASN A 600 -113.49 -24.68 -68.36
C ASN A 600 -114.30 -23.85 -69.37
N LYS A 601 -113.77 -22.70 -69.82
CA LYS A 601 -114.36 -21.89 -70.89
C LYS A 601 -114.35 -22.59 -72.25
N LYS A 602 -113.31 -23.37 -72.57
CA LYS A 602 -113.25 -24.23 -73.77
C LYS A 602 -114.29 -25.34 -73.71
N PHE A 603 -114.50 -25.97 -72.55
CA PHE A 603 -115.53 -26.99 -72.35
C PHE A 603 -116.94 -26.40 -72.50
N GLN A 604 -117.20 -25.24 -71.89
CA GLN A 604 -118.45 -24.49 -72.08
C GLN A 604 -118.66 -24.11 -73.55
N LEU A 605 -117.62 -23.57 -74.21
CA LEU A 605 -117.67 -23.24 -75.64
C LEU A 605 -117.90 -24.49 -76.50
N GLN A 606 -117.28 -25.62 -76.19
CA GLN A 606 -117.49 -26.89 -76.88
C GLN A 606 -118.95 -27.37 -76.73
N MET A 607 -119.53 -27.32 -75.53
CA MET A 607 -120.95 -27.65 -75.35
C MET A 607 -121.87 -26.70 -76.13
N THR A 608 -121.60 -25.39 -76.12
CA THR A 608 -122.36 -24.45 -76.97
C THR A 608 -122.11 -24.65 -78.46
N MET A 609 -120.95 -25.16 -78.86
CA MET A 609 -120.62 -25.51 -80.25
C MET A 609 -121.31 -26.80 -80.66
N GLU A 610 -121.36 -27.85 -79.83
CA GLU A 610 -122.12 -29.07 -80.14
C GLU A 610 -123.64 -28.80 -80.22
N GLU A 611 -124.16 -27.90 -79.38
CA GLU A 611 -125.51 -27.37 -79.55
C GLU A 611 -125.69 -26.59 -80.86
N ARG A 612 -124.70 -25.77 -81.23
CA ARG A 612 -124.75 -24.92 -82.42
C ARG A 612 -124.50 -25.71 -83.70
N GLU A 613 -123.73 -26.78 -83.64
CA GLU A 613 -123.51 -27.74 -84.71
C GLU A 613 -124.78 -28.53 -84.96
N LYS A 614 -125.49 -29.02 -83.93
CA LYS A 614 -126.82 -29.63 -84.11
C LYS A 614 -127.85 -28.65 -84.72
N LYS A 615 -127.80 -27.36 -84.33
CA LYS A 615 -128.64 -26.31 -84.94
C LYS A 615 -128.21 -25.98 -86.38
N VAL A 616 -126.90 -25.96 -86.66
CA VAL A 616 -126.32 -25.72 -87.99
C VAL A 616 -126.52 -26.92 -88.91
N GLU A 617 -126.53 -28.15 -88.40
CA GLU A 617 -126.80 -29.38 -89.12
C GLU A 617 -128.23 -29.36 -89.67
N VAL A 618 -129.22 -29.04 -88.83
CA VAL A 618 -130.60 -28.78 -89.26
C VAL A 618 -130.67 -27.63 -90.28
N HIS A 619 -129.96 -26.52 -90.07
CA HIS A 619 -129.87 -25.45 -91.07
C HIS A 619 -129.10 -25.86 -92.35
N GLN A 620 -128.21 -26.85 -92.29
CA GLN A 620 -127.41 -27.32 -93.41
C GLN A 620 -128.13 -28.42 -94.18
N GLU A 621 -129.03 -29.18 -93.58
CA GLU A 621 -130.04 -29.96 -94.32
C GLU A 621 -130.95 -29.02 -95.14
N ILE A 622 -131.44 -27.93 -94.52
CA ILE A 622 -132.21 -26.89 -95.20
C ILE A 622 -131.37 -26.20 -96.30
N LEU A 623 -130.11 -25.85 -96.05
CA LEU A 623 -129.24 -25.20 -97.04
C LEU A 623 -128.73 -26.15 -98.12
N ARG A 624 -128.52 -27.45 -97.86
CA ARG A 624 -128.23 -28.45 -98.91
C ARG A 624 -129.41 -28.55 -99.88
N ALA A 625 -130.65 -28.50 -99.37
CA ALA A 625 -131.84 -28.44 -100.20
C ALA A 625 -131.97 -27.14 -101.04
N GLN A 626 -131.22 -26.09 -100.71
CA GLN A 626 -131.15 -24.84 -101.49
C GLN A 626 -129.90 -24.76 -102.41
N GLN A 627 -128.74 -25.22 -101.95
CA GLN A 627 -127.50 -25.22 -102.73
C GLN A 627 -127.59 -26.21 -103.90
N CYS A 628 -128.32 -27.32 -103.73
CA CYS A 628 -128.66 -28.23 -104.81
C CYS A 628 -129.41 -27.55 -105.96
N SER A 629 -130.19 -26.49 -105.70
CA SER A 629 -130.86 -25.67 -106.73
C SER A 629 -130.08 -24.39 -107.11
N ALA A 630 -128.76 -24.34 -106.83
CA ALA A 630 -127.94 -23.15 -107.05
C ALA A 630 -126.55 -23.44 -107.64
N GLU A 631 -125.97 -24.62 -107.42
CA GLU A 631 -124.77 -25.04 -108.15
C GLU A 631 -125.06 -25.28 -109.65
N GLU A 632 -126.33 -25.50 -110.00
CA GLU A 632 -126.89 -25.50 -111.35
C GLU A 632 -126.62 -24.17 -112.11
N GLU A 633 -126.30 -23.07 -111.42
CA GLU A 633 -126.05 -21.75 -112.03
C GLU A 633 -124.56 -21.41 -112.28
N LYS A 634 -123.64 -21.78 -111.38
CA LYS A 634 -122.35 -21.07 -111.23
C LYS A 634 -121.26 -21.39 -112.27
N SER A 635 -121.39 -22.45 -113.07
CA SER A 635 -120.32 -23.01 -113.93
C SER A 635 -119.94 -22.16 -115.18
N LYS A 636 -119.95 -20.82 -115.08
CA LYS A 636 -120.02 -19.87 -116.22
C LYS A 636 -118.85 -18.86 -116.38
N ILE A 637 -117.81 -18.80 -115.51
CA ILE A 637 -116.88 -17.61 -115.41
C ILE A 637 -115.34 -17.96 -115.26
N ALA A 638 -114.56 -17.21 -114.44
CA ALA A 638 -113.11 -17.32 -114.07
C ALA A 638 -111.97 -16.80 -115.02
N LYS A 639 -110.75 -16.49 -114.46
CA LYS A 639 -109.33 -16.66 -114.99
C LYS A 639 -108.16 -15.73 -114.48
N GLU A 640 -107.73 -14.66 -115.20
CA GLU A 640 -106.29 -14.24 -115.41
C GLU A 640 -105.56 -13.23 -114.42
N LEU A 641 -104.20 -13.13 -114.45
CA LEU A 641 -103.33 -12.15 -113.70
C LEU A 641 -101.85 -11.99 -114.23
N GLY A 642 -100.99 -11.08 -113.69
CA GLY A 642 -99.52 -10.93 -114.03
C GLY A 642 -98.70 -9.81 -113.29
N GLU A 643 -97.34 -9.72 -113.45
CA GLU A 643 -96.41 -8.76 -112.73
C GLU A 643 -95.14 -8.26 -113.51
N ARG A 644 -94.34 -7.29 -112.98
CA ARG A 644 -92.96 -6.86 -113.43
C ARG A 644 -92.09 -6.17 -112.32
N ARG A 645 -90.74 -6.33 -112.23
CA ARG A 645 -89.82 -5.64 -111.24
C ARG A 645 -88.28 -5.50 -111.54
N SER A 646 -87.59 -4.54 -110.86
CA SER A 646 -86.15 -4.46 -110.39
C SER A 646 -84.93 -4.01 -111.28
N LYS A 647 -83.90 -3.32 -110.66
CA LYS A 647 -82.40 -3.24 -110.95
C LYS A 647 -81.64 -2.01 -110.26
N ILE A 648 -80.26 -2.00 -110.19
CA ILE A 648 -79.22 -0.89 -110.03
C ILE A 648 -78.49 -0.59 -108.65
N ASN A 649 -77.11 -0.44 -108.60
CA ASN A 649 -76.23 0.43 -107.69
C ASN A 649 -74.65 0.20 -107.70
N ILE A 650 -73.79 1.09 -107.05
CA ILE A 650 -72.37 0.94 -106.45
C ILE A 650 -71.20 1.95 -106.87
N LEU A 651 -70.36 2.50 -105.92
CA LEU A 651 -68.87 2.91 -106.01
C LEU A 651 -68.25 3.83 -104.88
N LYS A 652 -66.92 3.70 -104.49
CA LYS A 652 -65.89 4.69 -103.91
C LYS A 652 -64.93 4.18 -102.75
N SER A 653 -63.60 4.51 -102.72
CA SER A 653 -62.65 4.48 -101.52
C SER A 653 -61.15 4.92 -101.79
N LYS A 654 -60.34 5.23 -100.71
CA LYS A 654 -58.84 5.38 -100.51
C LYS A 654 -58.09 6.76 -100.57
N TYR A 655 -57.18 7.06 -99.59
CA TYR A 655 -55.93 7.89 -99.77
C TYR A 655 -54.74 7.88 -98.71
N GLU A 656 -54.92 7.95 -97.37
CA GLU A 656 -54.26 8.99 -96.51
C GLU A 656 -52.91 8.84 -95.67
N SER A 657 -51.98 7.86 -95.78
CA SER A 657 -50.92 7.62 -94.71
C SER A 657 -49.42 8.03 -94.95
N VAL A 658 -48.63 8.61 -93.97
CA VAL A 658 -47.12 8.83 -94.12
C VAL A 658 -46.03 9.06 -92.96
N MET A 659 -46.16 9.81 -91.82
CA MET A 659 -45.04 10.62 -91.16
C MET A 659 -44.08 10.13 -89.98
N ALA A 660 -42.85 10.74 -89.91
CA ALA A 660 -41.98 11.25 -88.76
C ALA A 660 -41.08 10.38 -87.74
N ARG A 661 -39.81 10.83 -87.31
CA ARG A 661 -38.83 10.29 -86.22
C ARG A 661 -37.35 10.96 -86.02
N MET A 662 -36.64 11.06 -84.81
CA MET A 662 -35.12 11.36 -84.42
C MET A 662 -34.75 11.55 -82.85
N LYS A 663 -33.58 11.80 -82.08
CA LYS A 663 -32.02 11.72 -81.93
C LYS A 663 -31.54 11.66 -80.37
N LYS A 664 -30.23 11.81 -79.93
CA LYS A 664 -29.62 11.63 -78.51
C LYS A 664 -28.18 12.28 -78.16
N GLU A 665 -27.59 12.14 -76.93
CA GLU A 665 -26.14 12.11 -76.36
C GLU A 665 -25.02 13.27 -76.23
N GLU A 666 -23.84 13.02 -75.51
CA GLU A 666 -22.39 13.60 -75.52
C GLU A 666 -21.64 14.30 -74.22
N GLY A 667 -20.26 14.19 -73.89
CA GLY A 667 -19.42 14.91 -72.75
C GLY A 667 -17.92 14.47 -72.25
N GLU A 668 -17.06 15.23 -71.43
CA GLU A 668 -15.56 14.98 -70.98
C GLU A 668 -14.81 15.79 -69.73
N GLU A 669 -13.53 15.53 -69.18
CA GLU A 669 -12.77 16.16 -67.94
C GLU A 669 -11.16 15.90 -67.62
N HIS A 670 -10.32 16.71 -66.81
CA HIS A 670 -9.01 16.41 -65.96
C HIS A 670 -7.87 17.50 -65.50
N SER A 671 -7.11 17.30 -64.36
CA SER A 671 -5.62 17.48 -63.89
C SER A 671 -4.61 18.73 -63.76
N GLN A 672 -3.52 18.57 -62.92
CA GLN A 672 -2.06 19.05 -62.91
C GLN A 672 -1.46 20.35 -62.21
N ALA A 673 -0.52 20.25 -61.20
CA ALA A 673 0.26 21.43 -60.64
C ALA A 673 1.60 21.29 -59.80
N TYR A 674 1.93 20.22 -59.06
CA TYR A 674 2.85 20.28 -57.87
C TYR A 674 4.38 20.47 -58.05
N PHE A 675 4.96 20.29 -59.25
CA PHE A 675 6.40 20.00 -59.42
C PHE A 675 7.41 21.16 -59.23
N ILE A 676 6.98 22.36 -58.82
CA ILE A 676 7.81 23.59 -58.85
C ILE A 676 8.74 23.74 -57.63
N ILE A 677 8.45 23.08 -56.51
CA ILE A 677 9.10 23.37 -55.21
C ILE A 677 10.57 22.88 -55.12
N LYS A 678 11.04 22.00 -56.04
CA LYS A 678 12.38 21.39 -55.96
C LYS A 678 13.55 22.31 -56.33
N ALA A 679 13.29 23.51 -56.88
CA ALA A 679 14.33 24.41 -57.39
C ALA A 679 15.02 25.30 -56.33
N ALA A 680 14.66 25.17 -55.04
CA ALA A 680 15.05 26.14 -54.00
C ALA A 680 16.30 25.78 -53.18
N GLN A 681 17.04 24.71 -53.51
CA GLN A 681 18.16 24.22 -52.68
C GLN A 681 19.56 24.48 -53.28
N GLU A 682 19.68 25.00 -54.51
CA GLU A 682 20.97 25.29 -55.15
C GLU A 682 21.59 26.64 -54.69
N GLN A 683 21.06 27.25 -53.63
CA GLN A 683 21.46 28.59 -53.17
C GLN A 683 22.59 28.60 -52.12
N GLU A 684 23.05 27.42 -51.69
CA GLU A 684 24.07 27.25 -50.63
C GLU A 684 25.52 27.30 -51.14
N GLU A 685 25.76 27.20 -52.46
CA GLU A 685 27.11 27.20 -53.06
C GLU A 685 27.88 28.54 -52.93
N LEU A 686 27.21 29.61 -52.48
CA LEU A 686 27.74 30.97 -52.38
C LEU A 686 28.70 31.21 -51.21
N GLN A 687 28.92 30.23 -50.32
CA GLN A 687 29.88 30.36 -49.21
C GLN A 687 31.36 30.21 -49.63
N ARG A 688 31.61 29.99 -50.93
CA ARG A 688 32.93 29.73 -51.53
C ARG A 688 33.78 30.98 -51.81
N GLN A 689 33.59 32.05 -51.03
CA GLN A 689 34.22 33.38 -51.23
C GLN A 689 35.20 33.76 -50.10
N GLY A 690 35.69 32.79 -49.32
CA GLY A 690 36.63 33.02 -48.22
C GLY A 690 38.11 33.12 -48.61
N ASP A 691 38.49 32.59 -49.77
CA ASP A 691 39.90 32.33 -50.15
C ASP A 691 40.68 33.58 -50.61
N GLU A 692 40.08 34.78 -50.57
CA GLU A 692 40.61 36.00 -51.18
C GLU A 692 41.61 36.79 -50.27
N LEU A 693 41.90 36.29 -49.06
CA LEU A 693 42.68 36.99 -48.04
C LEU A 693 44.21 36.79 -48.11
N ASP A 694 44.72 35.83 -48.88
CA ASP A 694 46.16 35.48 -48.96
C ASP A 694 47.08 36.58 -49.56
N ALA A 695 46.51 37.67 -50.06
CA ALA A 695 47.22 38.68 -50.84
C ALA A 695 48.23 39.57 -50.08
N GLN A 696 48.23 39.58 -48.74
CA GLN A 696 48.88 40.66 -47.96
C GLN A 696 50.39 40.50 -47.69
N ILE A 697 50.99 39.31 -47.89
CA ILE A 697 52.32 38.95 -47.34
C ILE A 697 53.52 39.71 -47.95
N ARG A 698 53.43 40.27 -49.16
CA ARG A 698 54.60 40.63 -50.00
C ARG A 698 55.17 42.06 -49.82
N ARG A 699 55.50 42.53 -48.60
CA ARG A 699 55.88 43.97 -48.39
C ARG A 699 57.16 44.36 -47.61
N GLN A 700 57.95 43.45 -46.99
CA GLN A 700 58.93 43.87 -45.95
C GLN A 700 60.46 43.77 -46.27
N GLU A 701 60.91 43.33 -47.45
CA GLU A 701 62.30 42.83 -47.64
C GLU A 701 63.35 43.82 -48.24
N LYS A 702 63.72 44.97 -47.60
CA LYS A 702 64.52 46.03 -48.34
C LYS A 702 65.72 46.84 -47.75
N GLU A 703 66.19 46.75 -46.49
CA GLU A 703 66.90 47.91 -45.84
C GLU A 703 68.41 47.83 -45.36
N ILE A 704 69.36 47.09 -45.95
CA ILE A 704 70.44 46.43 -45.12
C ILE A 704 72.00 46.66 -45.34
N ARG A 705 72.61 47.79 -45.80
CA ARG A 705 74.13 47.88 -45.96
C ARG A 705 74.85 49.27 -45.89
N ALA A 706 76.00 49.40 -45.16
CA ALA A 706 77.14 50.38 -45.34
C ALA A 706 78.28 50.27 -44.25
N LEU A 707 79.63 50.34 -44.54
CA LEU A 707 80.83 50.18 -43.59
C LEU A 707 82.29 50.71 -44.08
N GLU A 708 83.40 50.67 -43.22
CA GLU A 708 84.93 50.39 -43.42
C GLU A 708 86.20 51.42 -43.23
N ASN A 709 87.41 51.07 -42.62
CA ASN A 709 88.69 51.93 -42.33
C ASN A 709 90.15 51.35 -41.84
N THR A 710 91.27 52.13 -41.50
CA THR A 710 92.78 51.71 -41.28
C THR A 710 93.84 52.52 -40.33
N LEU A 711 95.19 52.17 -40.10
CA LEU A 711 96.26 52.79 -39.13
C LEU A 711 97.86 52.40 -39.20
N GLY A 712 98.92 53.13 -38.63
CA GLY A 712 100.38 52.65 -38.29
C GLY A 712 101.66 53.60 -37.93
N HIS A 713 102.87 53.07 -37.42
CA HIS A 713 104.38 53.53 -37.39
C HIS A 713 105.25 54.17 -36.16
N LEU A 714 106.63 53.92 -35.99
CA LEU A 714 107.70 54.62 -35.08
C LEU A 714 109.28 54.18 -35.12
N LEU A 715 110.33 54.87 -34.47
CA LEU A 715 111.84 54.48 -34.30
C LEU A 715 112.89 55.39 -33.43
N GLU A 716 114.21 54.98 -33.17
CA GLU A 716 115.57 55.75 -32.95
C GLU A 716 116.51 55.73 -31.61
N ARG A 717 117.91 55.89 -31.68
CA ARG A 717 118.98 56.55 -30.73
C ARG A 717 120.24 55.86 -30.01
N ASN A 718 121.42 56.57 -29.70
CA ASN A 718 122.69 56.08 -28.95
C ASN A 718 123.90 57.07 -28.48
N HIS A 719 125.00 56.65 -27.74
CA HIS A 719 126.50 57.08 -27.74
C HIS A 719 127.62 57.06 -26.55
N ARG A 720 128.40 58.14 -26.14
CA ARG A 720 129.89 58.19 -25.65
C ARG A 720 130.32 58.70 -24.19
N PHE A 721 131.34 58.13 -23.45
CA PHE A 721 131.34 58.14 -21.92
C PHE A 721 132.53 58.08 -20.85
N LYS A 722 133.78 57.60 -21.06
CA LYS A 722 134.51 56.82 -19.98
C LYS A 722 135.12 57.41 -18.66
N ASP A 723 135.76 58.59 -18.57
CA ASP A 723 136.59 58.90 -17.36
C ASP A 723 135.84 59.47 -16.13
N ASN A 724 134.56 59.85 -16.25
CA ASN A 724 133.78 60.36 -15.10
C ASN A 724 133.49 59.27 -14.02
N PHE A 725 133.69 57.99 -14.31
CA PHE A 725 133.14 56.87 -13.51
C PHE A 725 133.89 56.54 -12.20
N LYS A 726 135.07 57.09 -11.92
CA LYS A 726 135.90 56.67 -10.76
C LYS A 726 135.48 57.23 -9.38
N LYS A 727 134.37 57.96 -9.27
CA LYS A 727 133.82 58.45 -7.98
C LYS A 727 132.68 57.58 -7.40
N ALA A 728 132.42 56.40 -7.99
CA ALA A 728 131.19 55.64 -7.76
C ALA A 728 131.20 54.63 -6.59
N ASP A 729 132.37 54.25 -6.05
CA ASP A 729 132.50 53.10 -5.13
C ASP A 729 131.82 53.27 -3.74
N ALA A 730 131.25 54.44 -3.44
CA ALA A 730 130.51 54.68 -2.20
C ALA A 730 129.15 53.95 -2.12
N ALA A 731 128.59 53.50 -3.25
CA ALA A 731 127.25 52.91 -3.31
C ALA A 731 127.14 51.51 -2.65
N VAL A 732 128.22 50.72 -2.68
CA VAL A 732 128.22 49.28 -2.34
C VAL A 732 127.80 49.00 -0.89
N HIS A 733 127.95 49.98 0.01
CA HIS A 733 127.53 49.81 1.40
C HIS A 733 126.01 49.94 1.65
N ALA A 734 125.25 50.54 0.74
CA ALA A 734 123.79 50.73 0.90
C ALA A 734 123.00 49.45 0.59
N GLU A 735 123.34 48.77 -0.50
CA GLU A 735 122.69 47.52 -0.96
C GLU A 735 122.73 46.40 0.10
N ALA A 736 123.74 46.42 0.97
CA ALA A 736 123.98 45.42 2.01
C ALA A 736 122.96 45.45 3.16
N ASP A 737 122.31 46.58 3.43
CA ASP A 737 121.28 46.70 4.48
C ASP A 737 119.86 46.54 3.93
N GLU A 738 119.61 46.92 2.67
CA GLU A 738 118.34 46.67 1.97
C GLU A 738 118.06 45.15 1.86
N LYS A 739 119.10 44.36 1.53
CA LYS A 739 119.05 42.89 1.56
C LYS A 739 118.58 42.31 2.90
N LYS A 740 118.97 42.91 4.04
CA LYS A 740 118.57 42.45 5.38
C LYS A 740 117.10 42.72 5.69
N GLN A 741 116.47 43.70 5.04
CA GLN A 741 115.04 43.98 5.19
C GLN A 741 114.22 42.94 4.41
N LEU A 742 114.57 42.68 3.16
CA LEU A 742 113.95 41.63 2.34
C LEU A 742 114.09 40.23 3.00
N GLU A 743 115.25 39.93 3.58
CA GLU A 743 115.47 38.69 4.35
C GLU A 743 114.62 38.58 5.63
N LYS A 744 113.98 39.66 6.12
CA LYS A 744 112.98 39.59 7.20
C LYS A 744 111.57 39.39 6.66
N GLU A 745 111.18 40.12 5.62
CA GLU A 745 109.85 40.00 5.01
C GLU A 745 109.58 38.58 4.50
N VAL A 746 110.58 37.98 3.85
CA VAL A 746 110.54 36.58 3.40
C VAL A 746 110.40 35.60 4.58
N ARG A 747 110.90 35.92 5.77
CA ARG A 747 110.68 35.08 6.98
C ARG A 747 109.24 35.17 7.46
N SER A 748 108.71 36.38 7.67
CA SER A 748 107.31 36.56 8.09
C SER A 748 106.29 35.98 7.10
N ALA A 749 106.57 36.05 5.79
CA ALA A 749 105.72 35.44 4.77
C ALA A 749 105.75 33.90 4.84
N ASN A 750 106.92 33.30 5.13
CA ASN A 750 107.05 31.86 5.31
C ASN A 750 106.39 31.37 6.62
N GLU A 751 106.42 32.16 7.69
CA GLU A 751 105.74 31.83 8.95
C GLU A 751 104.21 31.81 8.76
N GLN A 752 103.63 32.83 8.13
CA GLN A 752 102.19 32.83 7.77
C GLN A 752 101.81 31.69 6.81
N LEU A 753 102.70 31.33 5.88
CA LEU A 753 102.48 30.21 4.96
C LEU A 753 102.61 28.86 5.68
N PHE A 754 103.42 28.75 6.73
CA PHE A 754 103.51 27.57 7.59
C PHE A 754 102.26 27.43 8.47
N GLU A 755 101.76 28.52 9.07
CA GLU A 755 100.49 28.53 9.80
C GLU A 755 99.32 28.11 8.90
N LYS A 756 99.20 28.67 7.69
CA LYS A 756 98.13 28.29 6.75
C LYS A 756 98.24 26.84 6.26
N LYS A 757 99.47 26.31 6.08
CA LYS A 757 99.67 24.88 5.80
C LYS A 757 99.31 24.01 7.00
N ARG A 758 99.54 24.49 8.23
CA ARG A 758 99.14 23.78 9.44
C ARG A 758 97.61 23.72 9.55
N THR A 759 96.90 24.84 9.39
CA THR A 759 95.43 24.83 9.43
C THR A 759 94.83 24.03 8.28
N LEU A 760 95.46 24.02 7.10
CA LEU A 760 95.07 23.14 5.99
C LEU A 760 95.22 21.67 6.38
N ASN A 761 96.38 21.26 6.90
CA ASN A 761 96.63 19.89 7.39
C ASN A 761 95.76 19.48 8.60
N GLU A 762 95.19 20.44 9.33
CA GLU A 762 94.25 20.18 10.43
C GLU A 762 92.83 19.97 9.86
N ILE A 763 92.37 20.82 8.93
CA ILE A 763 91.10 20.66 8.20
C ILE A 763 91.09 19.40 7.30
N GLU A 764 92.19 19.09 6.62
CA GLU A 764 92.33 17.87 5.81
C GLU A 764 92.23 16.62 6.68
N LYS A 765 92.69 16.64 7.95
CA LYS A 765 92.50 15.53 8.89
C LYS A 765 91.08 15.44 9.42
N GLU A 766 90.43 16.56 9.71
CA GLU A 766 89.01 16.56 10.10
C GLU A 766 88.14 16.02 8.97
N TYR A 767 88.42 16.41 7.71
CA TYR A 767 87.80 15.85 6.52
C TYR A 767 88.08 14.35 6.37
N ASP A 768 89.35 13.90 6.50
CA ASP A 768 89.73 12.48 6.45
C ASP A 768 89.03 11.66 7.56
N GLU A 769 88.90 12.21 8.76
CA GLU A 769 88.19 11.57 9.87
C GLU A 769 86.69 11.50 9.63
N ASP A 770 86.06 12.57 9.13
CA ASP A 770 84.63 12.55 8.81
C ASP A 770 84.31 11.67 7.58
N GLU A 771 85.18 11.61 6.57
CA GLU A 771 85.02 10.65 5.45
C GLU A 771 85.15 9.21 5.94
N ARG A 772 86.07 8.92 6.88
CA ARG A 772 86.17 7.61 7.56
C ARG A 772 84.93 7.31 8.39
N ARG A 773 84.45 8.24 9.23
CA ARG A 773 83.21 8.08 10.02
C ARG A 773 82.00 7.84 9.11
N LEU A 774 81.93 8.53 7.97
CA LEU A 774 80.85 8.41 6.98
C LEU A 774 80.94 7.07 6.22
N TYR A 775 82.15 6.58 5.91
CA TYR A 775 82.39 5.24 5.39
C TYR A 775 82.03 4.15 6.42
N GLU A 776 82.38 4.33 7.69
CA GLU A 776 81.99 3.43 8.78
C GLU A 776 80.46 3.42 9.00
N LEU A 777 79.80 4.57 8.95
CA LEU A 777 78.34 4.69 8.99
C LEU A 777 77.67 4.01 7.78
N LYS A 778 78.23 4.13 6.57
CA LYS A 778 77.78 3.36 5.39
C LYS A 778 77.94 1.85 5.64
N LYS A 779 79.10 1.39 6.10
CA LYS A 779 79.40 -0.02 6.41
C LYS A 779 78.61 -0.56 7.61
N HIS A 780 78.15 0.31 8.52
CA HIS A 780 77.20 -0.03 9.59
C HIS A 780 75.78 -0.13 9.04
N LYS A 781 75.35 0.79 8.18
CA LYS A 781 74.05 0.71 7.48
C LYS A 781 73.97 -0.56 6.63
N GLU A 782 75.02 -0.88 5.87
CA GLU A 782 75.10 -2.11 5.06
C GLU A 782 75.06 -3.36 5.94
N ARG A 783 75.79 -3.41 7.07
CA ARG A 783 75.66 -4.50 8.03
C ARG A 783 74.28 -4.59 8.66
N ILE A 784 73.63 -3.46 9.00
CA ILE A 784 72.26 -3.44 9.52
C ILE A 784 71.25 -3.90 8.45
N GLN A 785 71.48 -3.57 7.17
CA GLN A 785 70.65 -4.06 6.07
C GLN A 785 70.85 -5.56 5.82
N LEU A 786 72.09 -6.07 5.94
CA LEU A 786 72.37 -7.50 5.92
C LEU A 786 71.73 -8.20 7.12
N THR A 787 71.89 -7.72 8.35
CA THR A 787 71.22 -8.33 9.51
C THR A 787 69.70 -8.21 9.45
N LEU A 788 69.12 -7.18 8.81
CA LEU A 788 67.68 -7.12 8.52
C LEU A 788 67.26 -8.15 7.45
N GLN A 789 68.09 -8.39 6.43
CA GLN A 789 67.83 -9.45 5.45
C GLN A 789 67.94 -10.83 6.10
N GLU A 790 68.98 -11.07 6.91
CA GLU A 790 69.18 -12.29 7.70
C GLU A 790 68.09 -12.50 8.74
N LEU A 791 67.64 -11.45 9.45
CA LEU A 791 66.49 -11.51 10.37
C LEU A 791 65.18 -11.71 9.62
N SER A 792 65.00 -11.16 8.41
CA SER A 792 63.82 -11.43 7.59
C SER A 792 63.82 -12.86 7.05
N HIS A 793 64.99 -13.39 6.68
CA HIS A 793 65.16 -14.76 6.24
C HIS A 793 64.97 -15.74 7.41
N SER A 794 65.57 -15.45 8.56
CA SER A 794 65.39 -16.17 9.81
C SER A 794 63.93 -16.11 10.26
N LYS A 795 63.24 -14.97 10.17
CA LYS A 795 61.79 -14.88 10.40
C LYS A 795 61.01 -15.76 9.43
N ASN A 796 61.29 -15.71 8.13
CA ASN A 796 60.58 -16.54 7.14
C ASN A 796 60.89 -18.04 7.30
N VAL A 797 62.08 -18.40 7.79
CA VAL A 797 62.46 -19.77 8.17
C VAL A 797 61.75 -20.16 9.47
N LEU A 798 61.71 -19.31 10.49
CA LEU A 798 61.00 -19.54 11.74
C LEU A 798 59.48 -19.60 11.56
N GLU A 799 58.90 -18.87 10.61
CA GLU A 799 57.48 -18.97 10.27
C GLU A 799 57.18 -20.28 9.51
N LYS A 800 58.12 -20.75 8.68
CA LYS A 800 58.05 -22.10 8.08
C LYS A 800 58.27 -23.20 9.11
N GLU A 801 59.22 -23.04 10.04
CA GLU A 801 59.46 -23.97 11.12
C GLU A 801 58.30 -23.98 12.10
N LEU A 802 57.67 -22.83 12.38
CA LEU A 802 56.49 -22.75 13.23
C LEU A 802 55.28 -23.40 12.54
N ALA A 803 55.09 -23.20 11.24
CA ALA A 803 54.11 -23.98 10.47
C ALA A 803 54.44 -25.48 10.46
N ASP A 804 55.70 -25.88 10.26
CA ASP A 804 56.14 -27.29 10.35
C ASP A 804 55.98 -27.86 11.76
N GLN A 805 56.11 -27.04 12.80
CA GLN A 805 55.93 -27.42 14.21
C GLN A 805 54.45 -27.48 14.57
N GLU A 806 53.59 -26.61 14.06
CA GLU A 806 52.14 -26.74 14.11
C GLU A 806 51.72 -28.03 13.41
N ASP A 807 52.25 -28.29 12.21
CA ASP A 807 51.98 -29.50 11.44
C ASP A 807 52.58 -30.77 12.11
N LYS A 808 53.67 -30.65 12.89
CA LYS A 808 54.21 -31.73 13.77
C LYS A 808 53.38 -31.89 15.03
N ILE A 809 52.89 -30.82 15.66
CA ILE A 809 51.98 -30.85 16.81
C ILE A 809 50.67 -31.49 16.38
N ASP A 810 50.14 -31.16 15.21
CA ASP A 810 48.90 -31.69 14.69
C ASP A 810 49.06 -33.17 14.28
N ARG A 811 50.19 -33.55 13.67
CA ARG A 811 50.57 -34.96 13.46
C ARG A 811 50.79 -35.73 14.78
N ALA A 812 51.42 -35.13 15.77
CA ALA A 812 51.65 -35.72 17.10
C ALA A 812 50.37 -35.82 17.92
N PHE A 813 49.45 -34.86 17.79
CA PHE A 813 48.14 -34.85 18.43
C PHE A 813 47.20 -35.86 17.76
N LYS A 814 47.20 -35.98 16.43
CA LYS A 814 46.53 -37.05 15.69
C LYS A 814 47.11 -38.42 16.07
N SER A 815 48.43 -38.55 16.19
CA SER A 815 49.09 -39.79 16.64
C SER A 815 48.82 -40.10 18.12
N MET A 816 48.76 -39.09 19.00
CA MET A 816 48.42 -39.26 20.42
C MET A 816 46.94 -39.59 20.60
N GLN A 817 46.03 -39.01 19.80
CA GLN A 817 44.64 -39.46 19.73
C GLN A 817 44.55 -40.92 19.23
N GLN A 818 45.29 -41.30 18.18
CA GLN A 818 45.32 -42.69 17.71
C GLN A 818 45.87 -43.64 18.78
N ARG A 819 46.98 -43.29 19.46
CA ARG A 819 47.54 -44.07 20.57
C ARG A 819 46.60 -44.11 21.78
N ARG A 820 45.85 -43.04 22.07
CA ARG A 820 44.85 -42.98 23.16
C ARG A 820 43.56 -43.74 22.83
N ARG A 821 43.18 -43.83 21.55
CA ARG A 821 42.11 -44.74 21.08
C ARG A 821 42.59 -46.20 21.15
N ALA A 822 43.75 -46.50 20.60
CA ALA A 822 44.37 -47.83 20.69
C ALA A 822 44.61 -48.29 22.13
N ALA A 823 44.97 -47.40 23.07
CA ALA A 823 45.11 -47.72 24.49
C ALA A 823 43.77 -48.01 25.20
N LYS A 824 42.67 -47.37 24.75
CA LYS A 824 41.31 -47.74 25.17
C LYS A 824 40.90 -49.10 24.59
N GLU A 825 41.17 -49.34 23.31
CA GLU A 825 40.84 -50.60 22.61
C GLU A 825 41.69 -51.78 23.11
N ALA A 826 42.93 -51.54 23.56
CA ALA A 826 43.83 -52.54 24.14
C ALA A 826 43.65 -52.76 25.66
N GLY A 827 42.64 -52.16 26.29
CA GLY A 827 42.24 -52.45 27.67
C GLY A 827 43.27 -52.08 28.76
N LYS A 828 44.22 -51.18 28.48
CA LYS A 828 45.29 -50.78 29.43
C LYS A 828 45.17 -49.32 29.85
N MET A 829 43.98 -48.98 30.37
CA MET A 829 43.69 -47.75 31.11
C MET A 829 43.00 -48.15 32.42
N SER A 830 43.80 -48.55 33.41
CA SER A 830 43.37 -48.67 34.82
C SER A 830 43.95 -47.49 35.60
N ASP A 831 43.14 -46.86 36.43
CA ASP A 831 43.50 -45.58 37.06
C ASP A 831 44.63 -45.67 38.10
N ALA A 832 45.33 -44.54 38.26
CA ALA A 832 46.26 -44.19 39.33
C ALA A 832 47.50 -45.09 39.59
N THR A 833 48.69 -44.60 39.21
CA THR A 833 49.91 -44.75 40.04
C THR A 833 50.99 -43.71 39.64
N GLU A 834 50.80 -42.46 40.07
CA GLU A 834 51.74 -41.34 39.83
C GLU A 834 53.00 -41.42 40.72
N GLN A 835 53.83 -42.46 40.53
CA GLN A 835 55.13 -42.60 41.23
C GLN A 835 56.31 -42.91 40.29
N ALA A 836 56.11 -42.86 38.97
CA ALA A 836 57.13 -43.17 37.96
C ALA A 836 57.69 -41.93 37.22
N HIS A 837 57.43 -40.70 37.69
CA HIS A 837 57.81 -39.46 36.98
C HIS A 837 59.21 -38.91 37.35
N SER A 838 59.66 -39.09 38.60
CA SER A 838 60.85 -38.40 39.13
C SER A 838 62.16 -38.71 38.39
N SER A 839 62.33 -39.93 37.86
CA SER A 839 63.55 -40.30 37.12
C SER A 839 63.65 -39.63 35.75
N LEU A 840 62.53 -39.45 35.05
CA LEU A 840 62.51 -38.85 33.71
C LEU A 840 62.71 -37.33 33.76
N GLU A 841 62.19 -36.65 34.79
CA GLU A 841 62.43 -35.20 34.96
C GLU A 841 63.88 -34.90 35.36
N LEU A 842 64.48 -35.71 36.23
CA LEU A 842 65.88 -35.55 36.64
C LEU A 842 66.86 -35.78 35.48
N ASP A 843 66.64 -36.79 34.62
CA ASP A 843 67.50 -37.00 33.45
C ASP A 843 67.28 -35.93 32.37
N ALA A 844 66.05 -35.45 32.18
CA ALA A 844 65.78 -34.32 31.30
C ALA A 844 66.50 -33.03 31.77
N GLN A 845 66.46 -32.72 33.07
CA GLN A 845 67.21 -31.59 33.64
C GLN A 845 68.73 -31.81 33.56
N SER A 846 69.22 -33.03 33.77
CA SER A 846 70.64 -33.42 33.61
C SER A 846 71.16 -33.18 32.18
N VAL A 847 70.36 -33.51 31.16
CA VAL A 847 70.69 -33.25 29.75
C VAL A 847 70.63 -31.76 29.44
N VAL A 848 69.54 -31.06 29.80
CA VAL A 848 69.41 -29.61 29.55
C VAL A 848 70.54 -28.81 30.23
N LEU A 849 70.94 -29.15 31.45
CA LEU A 849 72.06 -28.51 32.13
C LEU A 849 73.41 -28.84 31.49
N LYS A 850 73.59 -30.02 30.90
CA LYS A 850 74.81 -30.35 30.13
C LYS A 850 74.87 -29.57 28.82
N ASP A 851 73.76 -29.48 28.09
CA ASP A 851 73.69 -28.74 26.83
C ASP A 851 73.86 -27.23 27.06
N GLN A 852 73.28 -26.68 28.14
CA GLN A 852 73.53 -25.30 28.58
C GLN A 852 75.00 -25.07 28.94
N ASN A 853 75.64 -25.97 29.71
CA ASN A 853 77.06 -25.84 30.03
C ASN A 853 77.96 -25.98 28.79
N GLN A 854 77.63 -26.85 27.83
CA GLN A 854 78.37 -26.94 26.57
C GLN A 854 78.15 -25.71 25.68
N ALA A 855 76.95 -25.14 25.64
CA ALA A 855 76.67 -23.88 24.96
C ALA A 855 77.44 -22.71 25.59
N ILE A 856 77.51 -22.63 26.92
CA ILE A 856 78.31 -21.62 27.65
C ILE A 856 79.81 -21.81 27.37
N LEU A 857 80.34 -23.04 27.42
CA LEU A 857 81.74 -23.32 27.12
C LEU A 857 82.09 -23.05 25.65
N HIS A 858 81.17 -23.30 24.71
CA HIS A 858 81.33 -22.93 23.31
C HIS A 858 81.28 -21.41 23.12
N ALA A 859 80.36 -20.71 23.78
CA ALA A 859 80.27 -19.25 23.73
C ALA A 859 81.56 -18.59 24.27
N ILE A 860 82.10 -19.08 25.39
CA ILE A 860 83.39 -18.69 25.94
C ILE A 860 84.52 -18.99 24.93
N ALA A 861 84.52 -20.16 24.28
CA ALA A 861 85.50 -20.51 23.26
C ALA A 861 85.46 -19.57 22.04
N THR A 862 84.28 -19.16 21.57
CA THR A 862 84.15 -18.18 20.48
C THR A 862 84.51 -16.76 20.91
N CYS A 863 84.15 -16.31 22.12
CA CYS A 863 84.58 -14.99 22.62
C CYS A 863 86.10 -14.90 22.77
N LEU A 864 86.76 -16.00 23.16
CA LEU A 864 88.22 -16.05 23.25
C LEU A 864 88.92 -16.15 21.88
N GLN A 865 88.24 -16.56 20.81
CA GLN A 865 88.85 -16.57 19.47
C GLN A 865 89.21 -15.15 18.96
N GLU A 866 88.59 -14.10 19.52
CA GLU A 866 88.92 -12.70 19.20
C GLU A 866 90.19 -12.19 19.92
N GLN A 867 90.78 -12.98 20.83
CA GLN A 867 92.03 -12.66 21.53
C GLN A 867 92.95 -13.90 21.67
N PRO A 868 93.88 -14.17 20.73
CA PRO A 868 94.67 -15.39 20.73
C PRO A 868 95.58 -15.55 21.97
N ASP A 869 96.10 -14.46 22.52
CA ASP A 869 97.01 -14.49 23.67
C ASP A 869 96.30 -14.91 24.97
N THR A 870 95.07 -14.43 25.18
CA THR A 870 94.24 -14.81 26.33
C THR A 870 93.56 -16.17 26.12
N LEU A 871 93.22 -16.54 24.88
CA LEU A 871 92.78 -17.89 24.51
C LEU A 871 93.80 -18.95 24.96
N HIS A 872 95.09 -18.74 24.68
CA HIS A 872 96.11 -19.72 25.07
C HIS A 872 96.24 -19.84 26.59
N PHE A 873 96.23 -18.72 27.31
CA PHE A 873 96.29 -18.69 28.78
C PHE A 873 95.07 -19.33 29.45
N VAL A 874 93.85 -19.05 28.95
CA VAL A 874 92.61 -19.66 29.46
C VAL A 874 92.53 -21.15 29.11
N GLN A 875 92.97 -21.57 27.92
CA GLN A 875 93.09 -23.00 27.59
C GLN A 875 94.09 -23.71 28.53
N GLN A 876 95.20 -23.07 28.87
CA GLN A 876 96.20 -23.63 29.79
C GLN A 876 95.64 -23.77 31.22
N ILE A 877 94.90 -22.78 31.72
CA ILE A 877 94.19 -22.84 33.01
C ILE A 877 93.06 -23.88 33.02
N ALA A 878 92.30 -23.98 31.91
CA ALA A 878 91.23 -24.97 31.77
C ALA A 878 91.79 -26.41 31.77
N GLN A 879 92.87 -26.66 31.03
CA GLN A 879 93.60 -27.94 31.07
C GLN A 879 94.15 -28.25 32.46
N GLN A 880 94.72 -27.27 33.17
CA GLN A 880 95.16 -27.42 34.57
C GLN A 880 94.02 -27.77 35.55
N ARG A 881 92.75 -27.57 35.16
CA ARG A 881 91.56 -27.96 35.94
C ARG A 881 90.73 -29.08 35.29
N GLY A 882 91.26 -29.76 34.28
CA GLY A 882 90.60 -30.90 33.63
C GLY A 882 89.38 -30.55 32.75
N LEU A 883 89.23 -29.28 32.36
CA LEU A 883 88.12 -28.80 31.52
C LEU A 883 88.63 -28.54 30.09
N HIS A 884 88.00 -29.16 29.11
CA HIS A 884 88.27 -28.92 27.69
C HIS A 884 87.19 -28.03 27.07
N LEU A 885 87.59 -26.91 26.46
CA LEU A 885 86.70 -26.06 25.69
C LEU A 885 86.33 -26.76 24.36
N PRO A 886 85.04 -26.92 24.02
CA PRO A 886 84.64 -27.62 22.80
C PRO A 886 84.85 -26.73 21.56
N SER A 887 85.67 -27.21 20.61
CA SER A 887 85.98 -26.48 19.36
C SER A 887 84.93 -26.63 18.25
N ARG A 888 83.74 -27.16 18.57
CA ARG A 888 82.64 -27.43 17.64
C ARG A 888 81.31 -27.45 18.37
N ALA A 889 80.28 -26.85 17.79
CA ALA A 889 78.93 -26.80 18.37
C ALA A 889 78.26 -28.18 18.44
N PRO A 890 77.39 -28.44 19.46
CA PRO A 890 76.61 -29.67 19.55
C PRO A 890 75.60 -29.77 18.39
N SER A 891 75.53 -30.94 17.74
CA SER A 891 74.88 -31.08 16.43
C SER A 891 73.58 -31.89 16.45
N ALA A 892 72.45 -31.24 16.19
CA ALA A 892 71.11 -31.84 16.18
C ALA A 892 70.51 -32.07 14.77
N THR A 893 71.25 -32.76 13.89
CA THR A 893 70.70 -33.49 12.71
C THR A 893 70.19 -32.60 11.51
N PRO A 894 69.63 -33.12 10.38
CA PRO A 894 70.42 -33.20 9.13
C PRO A 894 69.73 -32.85 7.78
N SER A 895 70.56 -32.70 6.72
CA SER A 895 70.20 -32.70 5.26
C SER A 895 69.36 -31.51 4.73
N GLN A 896 69.37 -31.06 3.47
CA GLN A 896 70.23 -31.21 2.26
C GLN A 896 69.84 -30.07 1.26
N GLY A 897 70.51 -29.78 0.13
CA GLY A 897 71.74 -30.31 -0.48
C GLY A 897 71.78 -30.15 -2.03
N SER A 898 72.96 -30.28 -2.64
CA SER A 898 73.24 -30.38 -4.10
C SER A 898 73.14 -29.11 -4.99
N VAL A 899 74.27 -28.67 -5.59
CA VAL A 899 74.60 -28.77 -7.05
C VAL A 899 75.87 -27.95 -7.41
N ARG A 900 76.90 -28.66 -7.93
CA ARG A 900 77.99 -28.31 -8.90
C ARG A 900 78.72 -26.93 -8.93
N ASN A 901 80.07 -27.02 -8.96
CA ASN A 901 81.05 -26.70 -10.04
C ASN A 901 80.74 -25.54 -11.04
N GLY A 902 81.69 -24.75 -11.55
CA GLY A 902 83.09 -25.03 -11.95
C GLY A 902 83.15 -25.61 -13.38
N ASP A 903 83.98 -25.19 -14.35
CA ASP A 903 85.17 -24.30 -14.34
C ASP A 903 85.27 -23.40 -15.64
N PRO A 904 86.32 -23.26 -16.50
CA PRO A 904 86.70 -21.91 -16.99
C PRO A 904 86.90 -21.71 -18.52
N GLY A 905 87.22 -20.48 -18.93
CA GLY A 905 87.90 -20.17 -20.21
C GLY A 905 88.40 -18.71 -20.26
N ARG A 906 89.70 -18.39 -20.12
CA ARG A 906 90.88 -18.60 -21.02
C ARG A 906 90.96 -17.65 -22.23
N GLY A 907 91.98 -16.77 -22.21
CA GLY A 907 92.55 -16.08 -23.38
C GLY A 907 92.81 -14.59 -23.16
N ALA A 908 94.02 -14.03 -23.32
CA ALA A 908 95.32 -14.67 -23.55
C ALA A 908 96.49 -13.80 -23.00
N ALA A 909 97.70 -14.38 -23.05
CA ALA A 909 99.01 -13.94 -22.54
C ALA A 909 99.42 -12.45 -22.80
N ARG A 910 100.35 -11.80 -22.08
CA ARG A 910 101.73 -12.17 -21.65
C ARG A 910 102.65 -12.53 -22.85
N PRO A 911 104.00 -12.48 -22.76
CA PRO A 911 104.89 -12.13 -21.63
C PRO A 911 105.70 -10.82 -21.91
N GLY A 912 106.66 -10.35 -21.09
CA GLY A 912 107.04 -10.71 -19.72
C GLY A 912 108.45 -10.23 -19.33
N SER A 913 108.73 -10.21 -18.02
CA SER A 913 110.02 -10.43 -17.30
C SER A 913 111.34 -10.31 -18.09
N ALA A 914 112.36 -9.55 -17.68
CA ALA A 914 112.81 -9.34 -16.29
C ALA A 914 113.78 -8.14 -16.13
N GLY A 915 114.08 -7.77 -14.88
CA GLY A 915 115.47 -7.42 -14.51
C GLY A 915 115.87 -5.95 -14.29
N SER A 916 115.66 -5.47 -13.05
CA SER A 916 116.64 -4.68 -12.26
C SER A 916 117.06 -3.24 -12.66
N GLN A 917 116.98 -2.35 -11.66
CA GLN A 917 117.71 -1.08 -11.48
C GLN A 917 117.41 0.11 -12.40
N GLY A 918 117.70 1.31 -11.87
CA GLY A 918 117.86 2.56 -12.64
C GLY A 918 116.71 3.55 -12.53
N ALA A 919 116.82 4.52 -11.61
CA ALA A 919 116.11 5.79 -11.73
C ALA A 919 116.93 6.76 -12.59
N ILE A 920 116.29 7.61 -13.42
CA ILE A 920 116.73 8.97 -13.79
C ILE A 920 115.71 9.66 -14.75
N ASN A 921 115.50 10.95 -14.49
CA ASN A 921 115.01 12.05 -15.33
C ASN A 921 113.87 11.95 -16.38
N VAL A 922 112.86 12.81 -16.14
CA VAL A 922 112.38 13.93 -17.01
C VAL A 922 111.80 13.65 -18.41
N GLY A 923 110.61 14.21 -18.63
CA GLY A 923 110.29 14.92 -19.88
C GLY A 923 108.98 14.50 -20.55
N GLY A 924 107.86 15.16 -20.20
CA GLY A 924 106.53 14.92 -20.75
C GLY A 924 105.45 15.52 -19.88
#